data_AF-A0A972SCJ4-F1
#
_entry.id   AF-A0A972SCJ4-F1
#
_cell.length_a   1.000
_cell.length_b   1.000
_cell.length_c   1.000
_cell.angle_alpha   90.00
_cell.angle_beta   90.00
_cell.angle_gamma   90.00
#
_symmetry.space_group_name_H-M   'P 1'
#
loop_
_entity.id
_entity.type
_entity.pdbx_description
1 polymer ?
#
loop_
_entity_poly.entity_id
_entity_poly.type
_entity_poly.pdbx_seq_one_letter_code
_entity_poly.pdbx_strand_id
1 'polypeptide(L)'
;MNKKIWRWGRYTVLLLIVATSLACTLQLLQLPGTAPTPTPTLPYTLPPTPTPYPQTEVTFRVRPPAGTTGTLTLAILDEVTGLSIAPQRYDLTLGEDGFYQAKVYAPAGAMLKYRYEQHLNDGSVAIESQVNGALVRYRLLRVDGRMTVTDQIARWNNTTYQGEVGRIHGVITDKQGKPLPDVLVTAGGEQAFTLADGSFLLENLPTGTHNLVAYAVDGQYKPFQQLAVVAANAATEAKIVMETAPLVPVQFIVVPPRDTMPGAPIRLAGNLSTLGNTFADLGGGLSTLANRMPVLQPMDDGRYTITLQLPVGTDVRYKYTLGDGFWNAEHDAQGNFVTRELIVPAEGAVVTDIVQTWESGGMHSVWFETTIPEDTPPGDSVDLQLNPAVWTPPLPMWYLGDNRWGYLLSSPTNVATELRYRFCRDEQCGAADEATYPGPNPTGRLFNFTYTPQQIFDEIQWHWWEGTPESTQPQPQAEPKPREETFWHGVALMPDYAPAWQPYMGRAMAEIRSLHANWLVLTPTWSATLATPPVWEPRPGVDPMVADIAQNAAQARNNGLHTALFPTVRFEQGQDAWWEAGAHDFPWWVSWFDRYHAFARHFALVAEQTQASALILGGQWVQPAILGNPLPNGEASGAPADAEQRWREIIAEAHTYYHGPIYWALPLEALDNPPAFLDAVDGIYLLWTPRLEATADAKTLLQNTAKILDKKVKPLAEELDKPIVLAVVYPSASGAQGACVVFENTCLPQEALYPTNVLAQQIRPDMHVQNAAYEALLEAVNARPWISGVVSADFYPPAQLQGPSPSVHGKPAQNTLSWWFAQWAP
;
A
#
# COMPACT_ATOMS: atom_id res chain seq x y z
N MET A 1 -62.31 -19.02 34.92
CA MET A 1 -62.50 -19.82 36.15
C MET A 1 -61.15 -19.87 36.87
N ASN A 2 -60.84 -19.23 38.01
CA ASN A 2 -61.57 -18.80 39.22
C ASN A 2 -61.64 -19.86 40.34
N LYS A 3 -60.66 -19.84 41.28
CA LYS A 3 -60.71 -20.08 42.76
C LYS A 3 -59.26 -20.22 43.31
N LYS A 4 -58.72 -19.34 44.17
CA LYS A 4 -59.00 -18.97 45.60
C LYS A 4 -58.23 -19.85 46.62
N ILE A 5 -57.16 -19.35 47.28
CA ILE A 5 -57.08 -18.51 48.53
C ILE A 5 -57.06 -19.33 49.85
N TRP A 6 -56.02 -19.11 50.68
CA TRP A 6 -56.16 -19.00 52.16
C TRP A 6 -55.08 -18.11 52.80
N ARG A 7 -55.25 -17.68 54.07
CA ARG A 7 -54.65 -16.45 54.66
C ARG A 7 -54.06 -16.61 56.09
N TRP A 8 -52.86 -16.04 56.29
CA TRP A 8 -52.41 -15.15 57.40
C TRP A 8 -52.48 -15.52 58.91
N GLY A 9 -51.39 -15.17 59.64
CA GLY A 9 -51.28 -14.92 61.09
C GLY A 9 -49.90 -15.32 61.65
N ARG A 10 -48.90 -14.46 61.92
CA ARG A 10 -48.68 -13.33 62.86
C ARG A 10 -48.45 -13.70 64.35
N TYR A 11 -47.42 -13.06 64.92
CA TYR A 11 -46.92 -13.02 66.31
C TYR A 11 -46.06 -14.20 66.80
N THR A 12 -45.07 -14.06 67.70
CA THR A 12 -44.10 -13.00 68.08
C THR A 12 -43.39 -13.55 69.33
N VAL A 13 -42.06 -13.65 69.25
CA VAL A 13 -41.05 -13.37 70.29
C VAL A 13 -41.50 -13.36 71.76
N LEU A 14 -40.99 -14.29 72.57
CA LEU A 14 -40.90 -14.12 74.03
C LEU A 14 -39.83 -15.05 74.66
N LEU A 15 -38.55 -14.64 74.63
CA LEU A 15 -37.49 -15.07 75.56
C LEU A 15 -36.19 -14.27 75.29
N LEU A 16 -35.97 -13.20 76.04
CA LEU A 16 -34.78 -12.35 75.97
C LEU A 16 -34.62 -11.61 77.32
N ILE A 17 -33.35 -11.35 77.73
CA ILE A 17 -32.90 -10.58 78.93
C ILE A 17 -33.25 -11.31 80.27
N VAL A 18 -32.46 -11.44 81.34
CA VAL A 18 -31.36 -10.67 82.02
C VAL A 18 -30.48 -11.68 82.82
N ALA A 19 -29.17 -11.56 83.10
CA ALA A 19 -28.01 -10.93 82.43
C ALA A 19 -26.66 -11.37 83.11
N THR A 20 -25.53 -11.22 82.40
CA THR A 20 -24.13 -11.05 82.87
C THR A 20 -23.47 -11.95 83.94
N SER A 21 -22.40 -12.66 83.57
CA SER A 21 -21.05 -12.43 84.17
C SER A 21 -19.88 -13.08 83.38
N LEU A 22 -18.92 -12.22 83.02
CA LEU A 22 -17.48 -12.41 82.79
C LEU A 22 -16.87 -13.78 82.37
N ALA A 23 -16.24 -13.74 81.19
CA ALA A 23 -14.91 -14.28 80.85
C ALA A 23 -14.57 -15.76 81.12
N CYS A 24 -14.41 -16.54 80.03
CA CYS A 24 -13.07 -17.03 79.66
C CYS A 24 -12.99 -17.44 78.18
N THR A 25 -11.77 -17.50 77.66
CA THR A 25 -11.41 -17.83 76.26
C THR A 25 -11.70 -19.28 75.89
N LEU A 26 -12.25 -19.52 74.69
CA LEU A 26 -12.20 -20.81 74.02
C LEU A 26 -11.96 -20.61 72.52
N GLN A 27 -10.99 -21.35 71.98
CA GLN A 27 -10.41 -21.12 70.66
C GLN A 27 -11.37 -21.54 69.54
N LEU A 28 -11.59 -20.66 68.57
CA LEU A 28 -12.13 -21.05 67.26
C LEU A 28 -11.09 -21.91 66.53
N LEU A 29 -11.55 -23.00 65.92
CA LEU A 29 -10.73 -23.83 65.05
C LEU A 29 -10.18 -22.96 63.90
N GLN A 30 -8.86 -22.93 63.76
CA GLN A 30 -8.24 -22.45 62.53
C GLN A 30 -8.48 -23.49 61.43
N LEU A 31 -9.29 -23.13 60.44
CA LEU A 31 -9.16 -23.74 59.12
C LEU A 31 -7.75 -23.43 58.60
N PRO A 32 -7.06 -24.37 57.93
CA PRO A 32 -5.79 -24.07 57.28
C PRO A 32 -6.01 -22.93 56.30
N GLY A 33 -5.40 -21.78 56.55
CA GLY A 33 -5.42 -20.68 55.59
C GLY A 33 -4.82 -21.16 54.28
N THR A 34 -5.47 -20.85 53.16
CA THR A 34 -4.80 -20.90 51.86
C THR A 34 -3.61 -19.96 51.97
N ALA A 35 -2.41 -20.54 52.04
CA ALA A 35 -1.19 -19.76 51.90
C ALA A 35 -1.30 -18.95 50.60
N PRO A 36 -0.89 -17.67 50.58
CA PRO A 36 -0.81 -16.95 49.31
C PRO A 36 0.05 -17.80 48.38
N THR A 37 -0.51 -18.19 47.23
CA THR A 37 0.26 -18.88 46.20
C THR A 37 1.50 -18.04 45.95
N PRO A 38 2.72 -18.57 46.12
CA PRO A 38 3.92 -17.76 46.00
C PRO A 38 3.90 -17.15 44.61
N THR A 39 3.90 -15.81 44.55
CA THR A 39 4.01 -15.10 43.28
C THR A 39 5.24 -15.66 42.59
N PRO A 40 5.11 -16.27 41.38
CA PRO A 40 6.27 -16.83 40.70
C PRO A 40 7.30 -15.73 40.55
N THR A 41 8.43 -15.89 41.25
CA THR A 41 9.60 -15.03 41.10
C THR A 41 10.00 -15.12 39.66
N LEU A 42 9.93 -13.99 38.95
CA LEU A 42 10.43 -13.89 37.58
C LEU A 42 11.90 -14.32 37.59
N PRO A 43 12.35 -15.11 36.59
CA PRO A 43 13.75 -15.56 36.52
C PRO A 43 14.74 -14.42 36.21
N TYR A 44 14.23 -13.22 35.96
CA TYR A 44 14.96 -11.99 35.70
C TYR A 44 14.46 -10.85 36.60
N THR A 45 15.30 -9.84 36.81
CA THR A 45 14.89 -8.55 37.40
C THR A 45 14.12 -7.73 36.37
N LEU A 46 13.05 -7.06 36.79
CA LEU A 46 12.38 -6.09 35.92
C LEU A 46 13.33 -4.91 35.66
N PRO A 47 13.41 -4.41 34.41
CA PRO A 47 14.23 -3.24 34.11
C PRO A 47 13.73 -2.02 34.90
N PRO A 48 14.63 -1.08 35.27
CA PRO A 48 14.21 0.22 35.75
C PRO A 48 13.45 0.94 34.62
N THR A 49 12.41 1.70 34.98
CA THR A 49 11.68 2.55 34.02
C THR A 49 12.68 3.44 33.26
N PRO A 50 12.61 3.52 31.91
CA PRO A 50 13.47 4.40 31.14
C PRO A 50 13.42 5.83 31.68
N THR A 51 14.59 6.47 31.84
CA THR A 51 14.64 7.88 32.24
C THR A 51 14.14 8.72 31.06
N PRO A 52 13.09 9.55 31.20
CA PRO A 52 12.57 10.36 30.10
C PRO A 52 13.65 11.29 29.54
N TYR A 53 13.68 11.45 28.22
CA TYR A 53 14.60 12.38 27.56
C TYR A 53 14.35 13.82 28.04
N PRO A 54 15.41 14.64 28.20
CA PRO A 54 15.26 16.06 28.51
C PRO A 54 14.39 16.78 27.46
N GLN A 55 13.29 17.35 27.92
CA GLN A 55 12.31 18.04 27.07
C GLN A 55 12.71 19.49 26.83
N THR A 56 12.40 20.01 25.64
CA THR A 56 12.58 21.41 25.25
C THR A 56 11.27 22.03 24.75
N GLU A 57 11.12 23.35 24.94
CA GLU A 57 9.93 24.09 24.52
C GLU A 57 9.97 24.38 23.02
N VAL A 58 8.95 23.93 22.31
CA VAL A 58 8.66 24.28 20.91
C VAL A 58 7.42 25.17 20.91
N THR A 59 7.56 26.41 20.42
CA THR A 59 6.42 27.33 20.25
C THR A 59 5.91 27.25 18.81
N PHE A 60 4.70 26.75 18.63
CA PHE A 60 4.00 26.78 17.36
C PHE A 60 3.24 28.10 17.23
N ARG A 61 3.41 28.80 16.11
CA ARG A 61 2.66 30.01 15.74
C ARG A 61 2.02 29.77 14.38
N VAL A 62 0.73 30.03 14.22
CA VAL A 62 0.05 29.77 12.95
C VAL A 62 -0.86 30.93 12.55
N ARG A 63 -0.89 31.23 11.25
CA ARG A 63 -1.89 32.11 10.65
C ARG A 63 -2.95 31.26 9.93
N PRO A 64 -4.21 31.26 10.42
CA PRO A 64 -5.31 30.61 9.72
C PRO A 64 -5.81 31.45 8.53
N PRO A 65 -6.57 30.86 7.59
CA PRO A 65 -7.19 31.61 6.50
C PRO A 65 -8.21 32.63 7.02
N ALA A 66 -8.44 33.70 6.25
CA ALA A 66 -9.40 34.74 6.60
C ALA A 66 -10.82 34.16 6.76
N GLY A 67 -11.57 34.63 7.76
CA GLY A 67 -12.91 34.12 8.07
C GLY A 67 -12.93 32.85 8.92
N THR A 68 -11.79 32.35 9.39
CA THR A 68 -11.73 31.26 10.38
C THR A 68 -12.48 31.63 11.67
N THR A 69 -13.29 30.70 12.17
CA THR A 69 -14.11 30.83 13.39
C THR A 69 -13.93 29.60 14.31
N GLY A 70 -14.51 29.63 15.51
CA GLY A 70 -14.39 28.52 16.46
C GLY A 70 -13.03 28.46 17.17
N THR A 71 -12.69 27.31 17.74
CA THR A 71 -11.42 27.06 18.43
C THR A 71 -10.43 26.39 17.49
N LEU A 72 -9.17 26.83 17.48
CA LEU A 72 -8.11 26.17 16.75
C LEU A 72 -7.28 25.28 17.67
N THR A 73 -6.91 24.10 17.19
CA THR A 73 -6.02 23.18 17.89
C THR A 73 -4.85 22.77 17.00
N LEU A 74 -3.70 22.55 17.64
CA LEU A 74 -2.56 21.85 17.06
C LEU A 74 -2.68 20.39 17.47
N ALA A 75 -2.72 19.48 16.49
CA ALA A 75 -2.74 18.04 16.72
C ALA A 75 -1.35 17.47 16.43
N ILE A 76 -0.65 16.96 17.46
CA ILE A 76 0.54 16.11 17.30
C ILE A 76 0.06 14.68 17.08
N LEU A 77 0.52 14.05 16.00
CA LEU A 77 -0.07 12.83 15.45
C LEU A 77 0.80 11.60 15.72
N ASP A 78 0.14 10.49 16.03
CA ASP A 78 0.76 9.17 16.14
C ASP A 78 0.43 8.35 14.88
N GLU A 79 1.37 8.31 13.94
CA GLU A 79 1.23 7.51 12.71
C GLU A 79 1.37 6.00 12.97
N VAL A 80 2.00 5.59 14.08
CA VAL A 80 2.15 4.17 14.43
C VAL A 80 0.79 3.61 14.86
N THR A 81 0.03 4.36 15.67
CA THR A 81 -1.36 4.00 16.00
C THR A 81 -2.32 4.29 14.85
N GLY A 82 -2.14 5.39 14.12
CA GLY A 82 -3.03 5.87 13.08
C GLY A 82 -3.42 7.33 13.30
N LEU A 83 -3.29 8.16 12.25
CA LEU A 83 -3.18 9.62 12.38
C LEU A 83 -4.37 10.31 13.10
N SER A 84 -5.57 9.73 13.00
CA SER A 84 -6.79 10.33 13.58
C SER A 84 -7.23 9.67 14.90
N ILE A 85 -6.51 8.65 15.40
CA ILE A 85 -7.00 7.75 16.47
C ILE A 85 -6.66 8.27 17.87
N ALA A 86 -5.40 8.65 18.11
CA ALA A 86 -4.93 9.16 19.41
C ALA A 86 -4.07 10.44 19.33
N PRO A 87 -4.44 11.47 18.54
CA PRO A 87 -3.64 12.68 18.42
C PRO A 87 -3.65 13.51 19.73
N GLN A 88 -2.48 14.00 20.14
CA GLN A 88 -2.35 14.92 21.27
C GLN A 88 -2.70 16.34 20.81
N ARG A 89 -3.81 16.89 21.35
CA ARG A 89 -4.31 18.21 20.97
C ARG A 89 -3.87 19.30 21.96
N TYR A 90 -3.47 20.43 21.40
CA TYR A 90 -3.09 21.64 22.12
C TYR A 90 -3.93 22.81 21.62
N ASP A 91 -4.72 23.42 22.51
CA ASP A 91 -5.50 24.62 22.18
C ASP A 91 -4.59 25.78 21.80
N LEU A 92 -4.89 26.42 20.66
CA LEU A 92 -4.16 27.57 20.16
C LEU A 92 -4.81 28.88 20.64
N THR A 93 -3.99 29.76 21.21
CA THR A 93 -4.42 31.06 21.74
C THR A 93 -4.05 32.20 20.80
N LEU A 94 -4.97 33.14 20.55
CA LEU A 94 -4.70 34.30 19.69
C LEU A 94 -3.77 35.30 20.40
N GLY A 95 -2.60 35.55 19.83
CA GLY A 95 -1.67 36.59 20.25
C GLY A 95 -2.02 37.98 19.73
N GLU A 96 -1.44 39.01 20.36
CA GLU A 96 -1.61 40.43 19.97
C GLU A 96 -1.11 40.75 18.55
N ASP A 97 -0.25 39.88 17.99
CA ASP A 97 0.32 39.95 16.65
C ASP A 97 -0.56 39.29 15.56
N GLY A 98 -1.73 38.78 15.93
CA GLY A 98 -2.65 38.09 15.03
C GLY A 98 -2.26 36.64 14.68
N PHE A 99 -1.24 36.07 15.33
CA PHE A 99 -0.92 34.64 15.23
C PHE A 99 -1.58 33.85 16.35
N TYR A 100 -2.07 32.66 16.02
CA TYR A 100 -2.53 31.67 16.98
C TYR A 100 -1.34 30.86 17.49
N GLN A 101 -1.22 30.64 18.80
CA GLN A 101 0.00 30.12 19.42
C GLN A 101 -0.26 29.01 20.45
N ALA A 102 0.57 27.97 20.43
CA ALA A 102 0.59 26.86 21.38
C ALA A 102 2.04 26.47 21.72
N LYS A 103 2.24 25.82 22.87
CA LYS A 103 3.54 25.32 23.33
C LYS A 103 3.48 23.81 23.50
N VAL A 104 4.42 23.12 22.85
CA VAL A 104 4.63 21.68 22.96
C VAL A 104 6.00 21.46 23.59
N TYR A 105 6.12 20.39 24.38
CA TYR A 105 7.39 19.95 24.94
C TYR A 105 7.75 18.62 24.30
N ALA A 106 8.93 18.56 23.67
CA ALA A 106 9.46 17.39 22.99
C ALA A 106 10.97 17.30 23.23
N PRO A 107 11.61 16.13 23.15
CA PRO A 107 13.06 16.04 23.32
C PRO A 107 13.83 16.50 22.07
N ALA A 108 15.08 16.91 22.27
CA ALA A 108 15.96 17.22 21.15
C ALA A 108 16.27 15.95 20.33
N GLY A 109 16.17 16.06 19.01
CA GLY A 109 16.22 14.95 18.05
C GLY A 109 14.85 14.44 17.60
N ALA A 110 13.75 14.81 18.30
CA ALA A 110 12.41 14.34 17.95
C ALA A 110 11.94 14.82 16.56
N MET A 111 11.20 13.96 15.87
CA MET A 111 10.51 14.24 14.61
C MET A 111 9.00 14.31 14.85
N LEU A 112 8.48 15.52 15.06
CA LEU A 112 7.06 15.73 15.29
C LEU A 112 6.29 15.70 13.96
N LYS A 113 5.28 14.81 13.88
CA LYS A 113 4.24 14.83 12.85
C LYS A 113 3.05 15.60 13.40
N TYR A 114 2.59 16.64 12.70
CA TYR A 114 1.53 17.52 13.22
C TYR A 114 0.62 18.07 12.13
N ARG A 115 -0.57 18.52 12.51
CA ARG A 115 -1.47 19.30 11.65
C ARG A 115 -2.34 20.24 12.48
N TYR A 116 -3.03 21.15 11.79
CA TYR A 116 -4.01 22.05 12.39
C TYR A 116 -5.45 21.57 12.22
N GLU A 117 -6.26 21.72 13.27
CA GLU A 117 -7.69 21.38 13.29
C GLU A 117 -8.51 22.60 13.78
N GLN A 118 -9.69 22.80 13.18
CA GLN A 118 -10.65 23.85 13.52
C GLN A 118 -11.91 23.20 14.11
N HIS A 119 -12.18 23.44 15.39
CA HIS A 119 -13.39 22.99 16.08
C HIS A 119 -14.48 24.05 15.94
N LEU A 120 -15.54 23.71 15.21
CA LEU A 120 -16.65 24.60 14.91
C LEU A 120 -17.72 24.58 16.01
N ASN A 121 -18.53 25.65 16.06
CA ASN A 121 -19.55 25.83 17.09
C ASN A 121 -20.71 24.79 17.04
N ASP A 122 -20.83 24.04 15.94
CA ASP A 122 -21.77 22.93 15.78
C ASP A 122 -21.22 21.59 16.27
N GLY A 123 -19.96 21.56 16.74
CA GLY A 123 -19.26 20.36 17.20
C GLY A 123 -18.51 19.61 16.11
N SER A 124 -18.56 20.05 14.84
CA SER A 124 -17.76 19.47 13.77
C SER A 124 -16.28 19.92 13.83
N VAL A 125 -15.40 19.12 13.23
CA VAL A 125 -13.97 19.41 13.14
C VAL A 125 -13.56 19.48 11.67
N ALA A 126 -13.09 20.66 11.25
CA ALA A 126 -12.47 20.84 9.94
C ALA A 126 -10.95 20.67 10.08
N ILE A 127 -10.36 19.87 9.19
CA ILE A 127 -8.91 19.63 9.14
C ILE A 127 -8.30 20.58 8.12
N GLU A 128 -7.07 21.06 8.33
CA GLU A 128 -6.38 21.84 7.32
C GLU A 128 -6.19 21.06 6.00
N SER A 129 -6.23 21.77 4.88
CA SER A 129 -6.12 21.20 3.54
C SER A 129 -5.15 21.97 2.67
N GLN A 130 -4.52 21.23 1.77
CA GLN A 130 -3.73 21.71 0.64
C GLN A 130 -4.56 22.63 -0.27
N VAL A 131 -3.91 23.40 -1.14
CA VAL A 131 -4.63 24.35 -2.02
C VAL A 131 -5.63 23.65 -2.93
N ASN A 132 -5.22 22.52 -3.51
CA ASN A 132 -6.06 21.62 -4.34
C ASN A 132 -7.32 21.09 -3.60
N GLY A 133 -7.32 21.10 -2.26
CA GLY A 133 -8.41 20.60 -1.40
C GLY A 133 -8.18 19.21 -0.79
N ALA A 134 -7.07 18.54 -1.11
CA ALA A 134 -6.66 17.35 -0.40
C ALA A 134 -6.33 17.67 1.07
N LEU A 135 -6.56 16.71 1.97
CA LEU A 135 -6.25 16.87 3.39
C LEU A 135 -4.73 16.92 3.59
N VAL A 136 -4.26 17.79 4.49
CA VAL A 136 -2.87 17.70 4.95
C VAL A 136 -2.74 16.45 5.80
N ARG A 137 -2.02 15.45 5.29
CA ARG A 137 -1.68 14.21 6.02
C ARG A 137 -0.93 14.56 7.30
N TYR A 138 0.19 15.28 7.17
CA TYR A 138 0.88 16.01 8.24
C TYR A 138 1.97 16.96 7.72
N ARG A 139 2.36 17.91 8.56
CA ARG A 139 3.61 18.65 8.50
C ARG A 139 4.68 17.90 9.33
N LEU A 140 5.95 18.09 8.98
CA LEU A 140 7.09 17.61 9.77
C LEU A 140 7.79 18.77 10.49
N LEU A 141 8.29 18.49 11.69
CA LEU A 141 9.21 19.37 12.42
C LEU A 141 10.29 18.53 13.11
N ARG A 142 11.56 18.84 12.83
CA ARG A 142 12.70 18.35 13.60
C ARG A 142 12.95 19.28 14.79
N VAL A 143 13.04 18.72 15.99
CA VAL A 143 13.26 19.45 17.24
C VAL A 143 14.76 19.49 17.57
N ASP A 144 15.45 20.58 17.21
CA ASP A 144 16.89 20.73 17.51
C ASP A 144 17.18 21.37 18.88
N GLY A 145 16.16 21.86 19.58
CA GLY A 145 16.31 22.60 20.84
C GLY A 145 15.09 23.48 21.11
N ARG A 146 15.28 24.58 21.84
CA ARG A 146 14.21 25.57 22.04
C ARG A 146 14.02 26.36 20.76
N MET A 147 12.84 26.26 20.16
CA MET A 147 12.57 26.84 18.84
C MET A 147 11.15 27.36 18.70
N THR A 148 10.94 28.14 17.64
CA THR A 148 9.62 28.63 17.24
C THR A 148 9.41 28.28 15.77
N VAL A 149 8.32 27.58 15.47
CA VAL A 149 7.85 27.37 14.09
C VAL A 149 6.72 28.37 13.80
N THR A 150 6.71 28.93 12.58
CA THR A 150 5.66 29.85 12.14
C THR A 150 5.06 29.33 10.85
N ASP A 151 3.80 28.92 10.91
CA ASP A 151 3.05 28.26 9.85
C ASP A 151 1.93 29.13 9.28
N GLN A 152 1.47 28.72 8.11
CA GLN A 152 0.30 29.24 7.41
C GLN A 152 -0.58 28.07 6.99
N ILE A 153 -1.87 28.13 7.34
CA ILE A 153 -2.88 27.19 6.85
C ILE A 153 -3.42 27.73 5.53
N ALA A 154 -3.37 26.92 4.47
CA ALA A 154 -3.86 27.34 3.15
C ALA A 154 -5.39 27.52 3.18
N ARG A 155 -6.10 26.46 3.56
CA ARG A 155 -7.56 26.40 3.69
C ARG A 155 -7.96 25.32 4.68
N TRP A 156 -9.22 25.34 5.09
CA TRP A 156 -9.88 24.22 5.77
C TRP A 156 -10.57 23.32 4.73
N ASN A 157 -10.74 22.03 5.05
CA ASN A 157 -11.37 21.04 4.16
C ASN A 157 -12.80 21.38 3.69
N ASN A 158 -13.50 22.28 4.40
CA ASN A 158 -14.83 22.79 4.10
C ASN A 158 -14.86 24.19 3.44
N THR A 159 -13.69 24.76 3.12
CA THR A 159 -13.53 26.08 2.45
C THR A 159 -12.78 25.90 1.12
N THR A 160 -12.78 26.90 0.24
CA THR A 160 -11.93 26.93 -0.97
C THR A 160 -10.71 27.85 -0.77
N TYR A 161 -9.59 27.57 -1.46
CA TYR A 161 -8.44 28.46 -1.44
C TYR A 161 -8.72 29.73 -2.26
N GLN A 162 -8.24 30.87 -1.79
CA GLN A 162 -8.30 32.16 -2.47
C GLN A 162 -6.97 32.89 -2.22
N GLY A 163 -6.07 32.84 -3.19
CA GLY A 163 -4.74 33.44 -3.07
C GLY A 163 -3.83 33.05 -4.23
N GLU A 164 -2.66 33.69 -4.30
CA GLU A 164 -1.61 33.30 -5.23
C GLU A 164 -0.77 32.15 -4.65
N VAL A 165 -0.40 31.23 -5.52
CA VAL A 165 0.50 30.10 -5.23
C VAL A 165 1.85 30.28 -5.92
N GLY A 166 2.84 29.52 -5.46
CA GLY A 166 4.07 29.23 -6.17
C GLY A 166 4.45 27.77 -5.95
N ARG A 167 5.72 27.44 -6.14
CA ARG A 167 6.23 26.07 -5.94
C ARG A 167 7.62 26.04 -5.35
N ILE A 168 7.95 24.91 -4.74
CA ILE A 168 9.33 24.54 -4.39
C ILE A 168 9.70 23.36 -5.28
N HIS A 169 10.90 23.37 -5.85
CA HIS A 169 11.48 22.20 -6.51
C HIS A 169 12.94 22.08 -6.11
N GLY A 170 13.52 20.90 -6.23
CA GLY A 170 14.87 20.70 -5.74
C GLY A 170 15.47 19.36 -6.10
N VAL A 171 16.68 19.15 -5.61
CA VAL A 171 17.40 17.87 -5.67
C VAL A 171 18.01 17.60 -4.30
N ILE A 172 17.90 16.36 -3.84
CA ILE A 172 18.48 15.86 -2.59
C ILE A 172 19.59 14.86 -2.91
N THR A 173 20.77 15.10 -2.34
CA THR A 173 21.95 14.23 -2.46
C THR A 173 22.56 13.90 -1.10
N ASP A 174 23.39 12.87 -1.04
CA ASP A 174 24.35 12.71 0.05
C ASP A 174 25.55 13.68 -0.10
N LYS A 175 26.50 13.64 0.86
CA LYS A 175 27.72 14.47 0.82
C LYS A 175 28.67 14.14 -0.33
N GLN A 176 28.49 12.99 -0.99
CA GLN A 176 29.27 12.50 -2.10
C GLN A 176 28.64 12.91 -3.45
N GLY A 177 27.44 13.51 -3.43
CA GLY A 177 26.69 13.93 -4.61
C GLY A 177 25.82 12.82 -5.19
N LYS A 178 25.66 11.67 -4.51
CA LYS A 178 24.74 10.61 -4.93
C LYS A 178 23.30 11.07 -4.71
N PRO A 179 22.40 10.96 -5.70
CA PRO A 179 20.97 11.26 -5.51
C PRO A 179 20.31 10.32 -4.51
N LEU A 180 19.34 10.85 -3.75
CA LEU A 180 18.60 10.09 -2.73
C LEU A 180 17.12 9.95 -3.13
N PRO A 181 16.65 8.76 -3.57
CA PRO A 181 15.23 8.48 -3.77
C PRO A 181 14.48 8.24 -2.45
N ASP A 182 13.15 8.17 -2.53
CA ASP A 182 12.22 7.80 -1.45
C ASP A 182 12.33 8.70 -0.18
N VAL A 183 12.92 9.90 -0.29
CA VAL A 183 12.95 10.90 0.77
C VAL A 183 11.63 11.67 0.77
N LEU A 184 10.91 11.61 1.88
CA LEU A 184 9.70 12.41 2.10
C LEU A 184 10.10 13.88 2.31
N VAL A 185 9.66 14.75 1.40
CA VAL A 185 9.84 16.20 1.48
C VAL A 185 8.50 16.85 1.79
N THR A 186 8.46 17.74 2.79
CA THR A 186 7.24 18.43 3.20
C THR A 186 7.47 19.93 3.35
N ALA A 187 6.51 20.75 2.92
CA ALA A 187 6.44 22.17 3.25
C ALA A 187 4.97 22.64 3.19
N GLY A 188 4.55 23.52 4.10
CA GLY A 188 3.21 24.14 4.03
C GLY A 188 2.00 23.20 4.18
N GLY A 189 2.21 21.90 4.42
CA GLY A 189 1.20 20.84 4.38
C GLY A 189 1.17 20.03 3.07
N GLU A 190 1.90 20.48 2.05
CA GLU A 190 2.20 19.71 0.84
C GLU A 190 3.29 18.66 1.14
N GLN A 191 3.23 17.52 0.45
CA GLN A 191 4.19 16.41 0.57
C GLN A 191 4.56 15.87 -0.83
N ALA A 192 5.81 15.47 -1.02
CA ALA A 192 6.28 14.75 -2.20
C ALA A 192 7.43 13.80 -1.82
N PHE A 193 7.69 12.81 -2.67
CA PHE A 193 8.81 11.89 -2.52
C PHE A 193 9.86 12.16 -3.59
N THR A 194 11.14 12.04 -3.23
CA THR A 194 12.23 12.22 -4.20
C THR A 194 12.30 11.09 -5.22
N LEU A 195 12.58 11.46 -6.46
CA LEU A 195 12.77 10.55 -7.58
C LEU A 195 14.16 9.86 -7.53
N ALA A 196 14.42 8.93 -8.45
CA ALA A 196 15.70 8.22 -8.56
C ALA A 196 16.91 9.14 -8.86
N ASP A 197 16.71 10.32 -9.43
CA ASP A 197 17.72 11.38 -9.57
C ASP A 197 17.76 12.35 -8.37
N GLY A 198 17.06 12.03 -7.29
CA GLY A 198 16.96 12.83 -6.07
C GLY A 198 16.08 14.07 -6.21
N SER A 199 15.46 14.31 -7.38
CA SER A 199 14.63 15.48 -7.60
C SER A 199 13.27 15.39 -6.90
N PHE A 200 12.68 16.54 -6.56
CA PHE A 200 11.33 16.64 -5.99
C PHE A 200 10.63 17.93 -6.42
N LEU A 201 9.31 17.95 -6.24
CA LEU A 201 8.42 19.08 -6.52
C LEU A 201 7.37 19.19 -5.40
N LEU A 202 7.10 20.41 -4.93
CA LEU A 202 5.92 20.76 -4.16
C LEU A 202 5.20 21.88 -4.94
N GLU A 203 4.17 21.51 -5.69
CA GLU A 203 3.37 22.41 -6.53
C GLU A 203 2.25 23.09 -5.71
N ASN A 204 1.67 24.18 -6.20
CA ASN A 204 0.52 24.87 -5.59
C ASN A 204 0.70 25.32 -4.11
N LEU A 205 1.93 25.56 -3.66
CA LEU A 205 2.20 26.08 -2.32
C LEU A 205 1.68 27.53 -2.19
N PRO A 206 0.94 27.87 -1.11
CA PRO A 206 0.57 29.26 -0.82
C PRO A 206 1.80 30.18 -0.77
N THR A 207 1.66 31.43 -1.22
CA THR A 207 2.71 32.43 -0.98
C THR A 207 2.99 32.64 0.50
N GLY A 208 4.26 32.77 0.87
CA GLY A 208 4.69 32.89 2.27
C GLY A 208 6.07 32.29 2.55
N THR A 209 6.37 32.08 3.83
CA THR A 209 7.57 31.33 4.28
C THR A 209 7.11 30.03 4.92
N HIS A 210 7.67 28.91 4.50
CA HIS A 210 7.30 27.57 4.96
C HIS A 210 8.50 26.84 5.56
N ASN A 211 8.26 25.98 6.55
CA ASN A 211 9.26 25.03 7.02
C ASN A 211 9.38 23.87 6.01
N LEU A 212 10.49 23.84 5.28
CA LEU A 212 10.85 22.77 4.35
C LEU A 212 11.65 21.70 5.10
N VAL A 213 11.11 20.49 5.19
CA VAL A 213 11.74 19.35 5.85
C VAL A 213 11.91 18.21 4.86
N ALA A 214 13.08 17.55 4.89
CA ALA A 214 13.34 16.32 4.16
C ALA A 214 13.71 15.19 5.13
N TYR A 215 13.02 14.05 5.00
CA TYR A 215 13.07 12.91 5.92
C TYR A 215 13.18 11.60 5.14
N ALA A 216 14.29 10.88 5.31
CA ALA A 216 14.44 9.55 4.74
C ALA A 216 13.54 8.57 5.50
N VAL A 217 12.62 7.89 4.82
CA VAL A 217 11.57 7.06 5.46
C VAL A 217 12.09 5.79 6.14
N ASP A 218 13.30 5.36 5.80
CA ASP A 218 14.05 4.29 6.45
C ASP A 218 14.99 4.80 7.57
N GLY A 219 15.09 6.12 7.74
CA GLY A 219 15.97 6.80 8.68
C GLY A 219 17.46 6.81 8.30
N GLN A 220 17.88 6.28 7.14
CA GLN A 220 19.32 6.15 6.80
C GLN A 220 20.06 7.48 6.63
N TYR A 221 19.35 8.60 6.59
CA TYR A 221 19.91 9.95 6.50
C TYR A 221 19.31 10.87 7.57
N LYS A 222 20.15 11.70 8.18
CA LYS A 222 19.72 12.68 9.18
C LYS A 222 18.71 13.66 8.55
N PRO A 223 17.56 13.94 9.20
CA PRO A 223 16.56 14.83 8.63
C PRO A 223 17.10 16.24 8.44
N PHE A 224 16.78 16.85 7.31
CA PHE A 224 17.13 18.22 6.95
C PHE A 224 15.93 19.14 7.17
N GLN A 225 16.18 20.38 7.60
CA GLN A 225 15.14 21.37 7.89
C GLN A 225 15.65 22.79 7.60
N GLN A 226 14.89 23.58 6.82
CA GLN A 226 15.15 25.00 6.60
C GLN A 226 13.85 25.77 6.31
N LEU A 227 13.90 27.11 6.39
CA LEU A 227 12.81 27.94 5.87
C LEU A 227 12.97 28.19 4.36
N ALA A 228 11.88 28.06 3.61
CA ALA A 228 11.81 28.37 2.18
C ALA A 228 10.76 29.47 1.93
N VAL A 229 11.08 30.43 1.05
CA VAL A 229 10.19 31.56 0.72
C VAL A 229 9.56 31.32 -0.64
N VAL A 230 8.23 31.18 -0.69
CA VAL A 230 7.44 30.99 -1.91
C VAL A 230 6.80 32.32 -2.31
N ALA A 231 7.13 32.80 -3.50
CA ALA A 231 6.54 33.99 -4.12
C ALA A 231 5.50 33.63 -5.19
N ALA A 232 4.63 34.59 -5.51
CA ALA A 232 3.51 34.38 -6.43
C ALA A 232 4.00 33.99 -7.84
N ASN A 233 3.43 32.91 -8.37
CA ASN A 233 3.74 32.35 -9.69
C ASN A 233 5.25 32.07 -9.90
N ALA A 234 5.99 31.84 -8.81
CA ALA A 234 7.44 31.67 -8.81
C ALA A 234 7.86 30.25 -8.39
N ALA A 235 9.02 29.83 -8.88
CA ALA A 235 9.66 28.56 -8.55
C ALA A 235 10.85 28.80 -7.60
N THR A 236 10.84 28.13 -6.45
CA THR A 236 11.89 28.23 -5.43
C THR A 236 12.77 26.99 -5.53
N GLU A 237 14.04 27.16 -5.91
CA GLU A 237 14.99 26.06 -6.00
C GLU A 237 15.58 25.71 -4.62
N ALA A 238 15.55 24.44 -4.23
CA ALA A 238 16.15 23.92 -3.02
C ALA A 238 17.19 22.82 -3.32
N LYS A 239 18.46 23.11 -3.06
CA LYS A 239 19.56 22.13 -3.17
C LYS A 239 19.89 21.61 -1.78
N ILE A 240 19.58 20.34 -1.53
CA ILE A 240 19.67 19.73 -0.20
C ILE A 240 20.77 18.66 -0.20
N VAL A 241 21.63 18.72 0.82
CA VAL A 241 22.65 17.70 1.09
C VAL A 241 22.34 17.09 2.45
N MET A 242 22.00 15.81 2.48
CA MET A 242 21.73 15.06 3.71
C MET A 242 22.98 14.28 4.16
N GLU A 243 23.12 14.07 5.47
CA GLU A 243 24.20 13.25 6.01
C GLU A 243 23.71 11.83 6.27
N THR A 244 24.41 10.82 5.75
CA THR A 244 24.15 9.42 6.11
C THR A 244 24.30 9.22 7.63
N ALA A 245 23.36 8.50 8.23
CA ALA A 245 23.41 8.07 9.62
C ALA A 245 24.06 6.68 9.71
N PRO A 246 25.11 6.48 10.52
CA PRO A 246 25.67 5.14 10.77
C PRO A 246 24.61 4.19 11.32
N LEU A 247 24.61 2.93 10.88
CA LEU A 247 23.77 1.89 11.45
C LEU A 247 24.45 1.29 12.70
N VAL A 248 23.68 1.07 13.75
CA VAL A 248 24.12 0.40 14.99
C VAL A 248 23.15 -0.68 15.41
N PRO A 249 23.63 -1.77 16.06
CA PRO A 249 22.75 -2.79 16.61
C PRO A 249 21.97 -2.24 17.80
N VAL A 250 20.64 -2.32 17.72
CA VAL A 250 19.72 -2.10 18.83
C VAL A 250 19.00 -3.41 19.11
N GLN A 251 19.25 -3.98 20.29
CA GLN A 251 18.53 -5.16 20.76
C GLN A 251 17.31 -4.73 21.56
N PHE A 252 16.12 -5.11 21.10
CA PHE A 252 14.90 -5.03 21.88
C PHE A 252 14.69 -6.35 22.62
N ILE A 253 14.34 -6.27 23.90
CA ILE A 253 13.95 -7.40 24.74
C ILE A 253 12.64 -7.01 25.42
N VAL A 254 11.56 -7.74 25.18
CA VAL A 254 10.25 -7.45 25.77
C VAL A 254 9.79 -8.56 26.71
N VAL A 255 9.24 -8.13 27.85
CA VAL A 255 8.44 -8.97 28.75
C VAL A 255 6.97 -8.81 28.37
N PRO A 256 6.33 -9.83 27.79
CA PRO A 256 4.90 -9.79 27.51
C PRO A 256 4.04 -10.07 28.77
N PRO A 257 2.75 -9.70 28.78
CA PRO A 257 1.78 -10.12 29.80
C PRO A 257 1.74 -11.64 29.96
N ARG A 258 1.46 -12.13 31.18
CA ARG A 258 1.49 -13.57 31.51
C ARG A 258 0.40 -14.40 30.81
N ASP A 259 -0.63 -13.72 30.33
CA ASP A 259 -1.80 -14.17 29.61
C ASP A 259 -1.65 -14.07 28.07
N THR A 260 -0.49 -13.60 27.58
CA THR A 260 -0.16 -13.63 26.15
C THR A 260 -0.21 -15.06 25.62
N MET A 261 -0.96 -15.27 24.54
CA MET A 261 -1.14 -16.60 23.96
C MET A 261 0.21 -17.19 23.52
N PRO A 262 0.58 -18.40 23.97
CA PRO A 262 1.82 -19.06 23.55
C PRO A 262 1.87 -19.24 22.03
N GLY A 263 3.00 -18.88 21.41
CA GLY A 263 3.19 -18.96 19.96
C GLY A 263 2.62 -17.77 19.16
N ALA A 264 1.90 -16.84 19.78
CA ALA A 264 1.44 -15.63 19.09
C ALA A 264 2.64 -14.76 18.65
N PRO A 265 2.67 -14.26 17.41
CA PRO A 265 3.76 -13.45 16.88
C PRO A 265 3.73 -12.03 17.47
N ILE A 266 4.63 -11.74 18.40
CA ILE A 266 4.87 -10.36 18.86
C ILE A 266 5.66 -9.63 17.77
N ARG A 267 5.10 -8.52 17.28
CA ARG A 267 5.68 -7.65 16.25
C ARG A 267 6.16 -6.33 16.85
N LEU A 268 7.10 -5.67 16.13
CA LEU A 268 7.53 -4.31 16.40
C LEU A 268 6.99 -3.36 15.32
N ALA A 269 5.91 -2.63 15.63
CA ALA A 269 5.37 -1.58 14.75
C ALA A 269 6.14 -0.26 15.00
N GLY A 270 6.35 0.56 13.97
CA GLY A 270 7.02 1.86 14.16
C GLY A 270 6.86 2.89 13.04
N ASN A 271 7.61 3.99 13.14
CA ASN A 271 7.57 5.15 12.23
C ASN A 271 8.62 5.13 11.09
N LEU A 272 9.23 3.96 10.84
CA LEU A 272 10.15 3.73 9.73
C LEU A 272 9.57 2.70 8.76
N SER A 273 9.94 2.77 7.49
CA SER A 273 9.48 1.83 6.45
C SER A 273 9.87 0.38 6.75
N THR A 274 11.01 0.20 7.43
CA THR A 274 11.54 -1.08 7.93
C THR A 274 10.82 -1.62 9.18
N LEU A 275 9.90 -0.84 9.77
CA LEU A 275 9.09 -1.19 10.94
C LEU A 275 7.59 -1.31 10.60
N GLY A 276 7.31 -1.69 9.34
CA GLY A 276 5.96 -1.93 8.83
C GLY A 276 5.19 -0.69 8.35
N ASN A 277 5.76 0.52 8.43
CA ASN A 277 5.11 1.75 8.00
C ASN A 277 5.13 1.92 6.48
N THR A 278 3.98 2.19 5.87
CA THR A 278 3.84 2.41 4.42
C THR A 278 3.85 3.89 4.04
N PHE A 279 3.84 4.80 5.02
CA PHE A 279 3.67 6.25 4.88
C PHE A 279 2.37 6.67 4.15
N ALA A 280 1.43 5.73 4.00
CA ALA A 280 0.19 5.89 3.26
C ALA A 280 -1.04 6.02 4.18
N ASP A 281 -2.12 6.54 3.63
CA ASP A 281 -3.47 6.47 4.22
C ASP A 281 -4.13 5.12 3.85
N LEU A 282 -3.81 4.08 4.62
CA LEU A 282 -4.47 2.78 4.51
C LEU A 282 -5.89 2.84 5.11
N GLY A 283 -6.68 1.78 4.89
CA GLY A 283 -8.04 1.66 5.41
C GLY A 283 -8.16 2.02 6.90
N GLY A 284 -9.16 2.83 7.26
CA GLY A 284 -9.35 3.34 8.62
C GLY A 284 -8.38 4.45 9.05
N GLY A 285 -7.51 4.96 8.17
CA GLY A 285 -6.50 5.97 8.50
C GLY A 285 -5.26 5.39 9.20
N LEU A 286 -5.05 4.09 9.06
CA LEU A 286 -3.84 3.40 9.51
C LEU A 286 -2.70 3.60 8.49
N SER A 287 -1.46 3.31 8.90
CA SER A 287 -0.29 3.44 8.03
C SER A 287 0.69 2.27 8.16
N THR A 288 0.31 1.21 8.86
CA THR A 288 1.16 0.03 9.08
C THR A 288 0.52 -1.24 8.57
N LEU A 289 1.32 -2.20 8.08
CA LEU A 289 0.87 -3.55 7.73
C LEU A 289 1.56 -4.60 8.61
N ALA A 290 0.79 -5.53 9.17
CA ALA A 290 1.27 -6.53 10.12
C ALA A 290 2.37 -7.44 9.52
N ASN A 291 2.22 -7.87 8.25
CA ASN A 291 3.23 -8.69 7.56
C ASN A 291 4.46 -7.91 7.06
N ARG A 292 4.49 -6.56 7.17
CA ARG A 292 5.70 -5.75 6.92
C ARG A 292 6.46 -5.40 8.21
N MET A 293 5.98 -5.82 9.39
CA MET A 293 6.64 -5.59 10.67
C MET A 293 7.65 -6.70 11.00
N PRO A 294 8.80 -6.37 11.63
CA PRO A 294 9.69 -7.37 12.21
C PRO A 294 9.00 -8.17 13.33
N VAL A 295 9.10 -9.51 13.27
CA VAL A 295 8.58 -10.44 14.29
C VAL A 295 9.68 -10.81 15.28
N LEU A 296 9.41 -10.66 16.57
CA LEU A 296 10.35 -11.01 17.64
C LEU A 296 10.43 -12.52 17.85
N GLN A 297 11.62 -12.99 18.27
CA GLN A 297 11.88 -14.40 18.56
C GLN A 297 11.70 -14.68 20.07
N PRO A 298 11.06 -15.80 20.46
CA PRO A 298 10.91 -16.18 21.86
C PRO A 298 12.26 -16.59 22.49
N MET A 299 12.36 -16.42 23.80
CA MET A 299 13.49 -16.82 24.64
C MET A 299 13.05 -17.87 25.68
N ASP A 300 13.99 -18.71 26.14
CA ASP A 300 13.73 -19.79 27.12
C ASP A 300 13.13 -19.33 28.46
N ASP A 301 13.25 -18.04 28.80
CA ASP A 301 12.72 -17.43 30.03
C ASP A 301 11.36 -16.72 29.86
N GLY A 302 10.73 -16.87 28.69
CA GLY A 302 9.43 -16.29 28.37
C GLY A 302 9.48 -14.84 27.89
N ARG A 303 10.66 -14.23 27.77
CA ARG A 303 10.85 -12.95 27.06
C ARG A 303 10.90 -13.18 25.55
N TYR A 304 10.82 -12.09 24.80
CA TYR A 304 10.99 -12.07 23.34
C TYR A 304 12.06 -11.06 22.96
N THR A 305 12.82 -11.31 21.89
CA THR A 305 13.89 -10.41 21.46
C THR A 305 14.00 -10.29 19.94
N ILE A 306 14.47 -9.13 19.49
CA ILE A 306 14.95 -8.89 18.13
C ILE A 306 16.13 -7.93 18.18
N THR A 307 17.09 -8.09 17.27
CA THR A 307 18.17 -7.11 17.07
C THR A 307 18.01 -6.49 15.70
N LEU A 308 17.89 -5.16 15.65
CA LEU A 308 17.74 -4.39 14.42
C LEU A 308 18.96 -3.49 14.22
N GLN A 309 19.34 -3.27 12.96
CA GLN A 309 20.34 -2.26 12.61
C GLN A 309 19.59 -0.93 12.42
N LEU A 310 19.69 -0.03 13.40
CA LEU A 310 18.98 1.24 13.39
C LEU A 310 19.93 2.42 13.16
N PRO A 311 19.52 3.49 12.46
CA PRO A 311 20.41 4.61 12.16
C PRO A 311 20.57 5.55 13.37
N VAL A 312 21.81 5.93 13.68
CA VAL A 312 22.16 6.78 14.82
C VAL A 312 21.50 8.16 14.73
N GLY A 313 20.84 8.56 15.82
CA GLY A 313 20.18 9.85 15.98
C GLY A 313 18.74 9.90 15.46
N THR A 314 18.22 8.82 14.87
CA THR A 314 16.82 8.72 14.43
C THR A 314 15.87 8.66 15.62
N ASP A 315 14.79 9.43 15.56
CA ASP A 315 13.63 9.32 16.47
C ASP A 315 12.75 8.16 16.03
N VAL A 316 12.91 7.02 16.70
CA VAL A 316 12.11 5.82 16.48
C VAL A 316 10.92 5.85 17.43
N ARG A 317 9.73 6.10 16.87
CA ARG A 317 8.44 5.84 17.53
C ARG A 317 8.07 4.40 17.26
N TYR A 318 7.83 3.63 18.31
CA TYR A 318 7.55 2.20 18.17
C TYR A 318 6.56 1.69 19.22
N LYS A 319 6.02 0.50 18.98
CA LYS A 319 5.23 -0.26 19.96
C LYS A 319 5.26 -1.75 19.68
N TYR A 320 4.94 -2.54 20.70
CA TYR A 320 4.69 -3.98 20.56
C TYR A 320 3.22 -4.26 20.22
N THR A 321 2.97 -5.30 19.44
CA THR A 321 1.61 -5.72 19.05
C THR A 321 1.53 -7.21 18.73
N LEU A 322 0.34 -7.80 18.88
CA LEU A 322 -0.01 -9.12 18.31
C LEU A 322 -0.72 -9.02 16.95
N GLY A 323 -1.14 -7.81 16.56
CA GLY A 323 -1.80 -7.49 15.30
C GLY A 323 -0.98 -6.47 14.50
N ASP A 324 -1.48 -5.23 14.44
CA ASP A 324 -0.83 -4.10 13.79
C ASP A 324 -0.61 -2.93 14.78
N GLY A 325 -0.32 -1.71 14.30
CA GLY A 325 -0.09 -0.57 15.18
C GLY A 325 -1.31 -0.09 15.98
N PHE A 326 -2.50 -0.60 15.66
CA PHE A 326 -3.79 -0.26 16.27
C PHE A 326 -4.46 -1.47 16.92
N TRP A 327 -4.73 -2.52 16.16
CA TRP A 327 -5.36 -3.75 16.64
C TRP A 327 -4.36 -4.61 17.41
N ASN A 328 -4.74 -5.02 18.62
CA ASN A 328 -3.89 -5.75 19.57
C ASN A 328 -2.56 -5.06 19.91
N ALA A 329 -2.51 -3.73 19.76
CA ALA A 329 -1.40 -2.91 20.22
C ALA A 329 -1.27 -2.95 21.76
N GLU A 330 -0.07 -2.67 22.27
CA GLU A 330 0.13 -2.52 23.70
C GLU A 330 -0.60 -1.30 24.29
N HIS A 331 -1.15 -1.48 25.49
CA HIS A 331 -1.86 -0.46 26.25
C HIS A 331 -1.28 -0.29 27.66
N ASP A 332 -1.51 0.88 28.25
CA ASP A 332 -1.22 1.13 29.67
C ASP A 332 -2.31 0.55 30.59
N ALA A 333 -2.07 0.55 31.89
CA ALA A 333 -3.04 0.11 32.91
C ALA A 333 -4.32 1.00 33.01
N GLN A 334 -4.48 2.02 32.17
CA GLN A 334 -5.68 2.83 32.03
C GLN A 334 -6.43 2.53 30.72
N GLY A 335 -5.89 1.69 29.84
CA GLY A 335 -6.46 1.36 28.53
C GLY A 335 -6.13 2.38 27.43
N ASN A 336 -5.12 3.24 27.61
CA ASN A 336 -4.62 4.11 26.54
C ASN A 336 -3.55 3.39 25.71
N PHE A 337 -3.48 3.69 24.41
CA PHE A 337 -2.38 3.25 23.55
C PHE A 337 -1.03 3.70 24.09
N VAL A 338 -0.07 2.79 24.14
CA VAL A 338 1.35 3.13 24.40
C VAL A 338 2.08 3.25 23.07
N THR A 339 2.81 4.35 22.91
CA THR A 339 3.78 4.58 21.82
C THR A 339 5.09 5.02 22.46
N ARG A 340 6.13 4.20 22.27
CA ARG A 340 7.46 4.35 22.87
C ARG A 340 8.36 5.22 21.99
N GLU A 341 9.43 5.74 22.57
CA GLU A 341 10.37 6.67 21.94
C GLU A 341 11.81 6.21 22.17
N LEU A 342 12.58 6.07 21.10
CA LEU A 342 14.02 5.83 21.14
C LEU A 342 14.73 6.80 20.20
N ILE A 343 15.54 7.71 20.74
CA ILE A 343 16.56 8.41 19.97
C ILE A 343 17.78 7.48 19.89
N VAL A 344 18.06 6.91 18.71
CA VAL A 344 19.06 5.84 18.57
C VAL A 344 20.47 6.34 18.97
N PRO A 345 21.10 5.78 20.02
CA PRO A 345 22.39 6.26 20.50
C PRO A 345 23.57 5.76 19.64
N ALA A 346 24.67 6.51 19.64
CA ALA A 346 25.81 6.28 18.75
C ALA A 346 26.57 4.96 18.98
N GLU A 347 26.43 4.33 20.15
CA GLU A 347 27.09 3.07 20.54
C GLU A 347 26.19 1.83 20.30
N GLY A 348 24.96 2.02 19.82
CA GLY A 348 23.90 1.00 19.91
C GLY A 348 23.27 0.92 21.31
N ALA A 349 22.26 0.05 21.48
CA ALA A 349 21.50 -0.05 22.73
C ALA A 349 20.94 -1.45 22.99
N VAL A 350 20.70 -1.76 24.28
CA VAL A 350 19.79 -2.84 24.70
C VAL A 350 18.59 -2.19 25.38
N VAL A 351 17.43 -2.28 24.74
CA VAL A 351 16.15 -1.75 25.22
C VAL A 351 15.40 -2.90 25.86
N THR A 352 15.10 -2.78 27.16
CA THR A 352 14.29 -3.78 27.87
C THR A 352 12.95 -3.17 28.26
N ASP A 353 11.89 -3.68 27.64
CA ASP A 353 10.53 -3.19 27.78
C ASP A 353 9.63 -4.21 28.48
N ILE A 354 8.53 -3.72 29.06
CA ILE A 354 7.44 -4.54 29.60
C ILE A 354 6.15 -4.03 28.93
N VAL A 355 5.43 -4.93 28.26
CA VAL A 355 4.05 -4.66 27.84
C VAL A 355 3.14 -4.91 29.04
N GLN A 356 2.34 -3.92 29.44
CA GLN A 356 1.50 -4.03 30.65
C GLN A 356 0.26 -4.90 30.40
N THR A 357 -0.40 -4.69 29.26
CA THR A 357 -1.58 -5.44 28.83
C THR A 357 -1.76 -5.33 27.31
N TRP A 358 -2.47 -6.30 26.74
CA TRP A 358 -3.00 -6.25 25.37
C TRP A 358 -4.48 -5.80 25.32
N GLU A 359 -5.14 -5.66 26.48
CA GLU A 359 -6.54 -5.24 26.60
C GLU A 359 -6.66 -3.72 26.81
N SER A 360 -7.67 -3.06 26.23
CA SER A 360 -7.88 -1.60 26.30
C SER A 360 -9.07 -1.17 27.18
N GLY A 361 -9.67 -2.08 27.95
CA GLY A 361 -10.92 -1.79 28.66
C GLY A 361 -11.44 -2.95 29.49
N GLY A 362 -12.69 -2.84 29.94
CA GLY A 362 -13.35 -3.84 30.79
C GLY A 362 -14.12 -4.93 30.05
N MET A 363 -14.05 -4.99 28.73
CA MET A 363 -14.66 -6.06 27.92
C MET A 363 -13.59 -7.10 27.57
N HIS A 364 -13.99 -8.37 27.47
CA HIS A 364 -13.05 -9.45 27.23
C HIS A 364 -12.70 -9.62 25.75
N SER A 365 -11.50 -10.14 25.53
CA SER A 365 -11.03 -10.61 24.22
C SER A 365 -12.01 -11.60 23.54
N VAL A 366 -12.07 -11.55 22.21
CA VAL A 366 -12.87 -12.42 21.34
C VAL A 366 -11.94 -13.36 20.57
N TRP A 367 -12.18 -14.66 20.68
CA TRP A 367 -11.52 -15.67 19.84
C TRP A 367 -12.30 -15.83 18.53
N PHE A 368 -11.62 -15.63 17.40
CA PHE A 368 -12.12 -15.98 16.07
C PHE A 368 -11.43 -17.26 15.62
N GLU A 369 -12.20 -18.24 15.17
CA GLU A 369 -11.72 -19.46 14.54
C GLU A 369 -12.48 -19.68 13.23
N THR A 370 -11.76 -19.97 12.15
CA THR A 370 -12.37 -20.28 10.85
C THR A 370 -11.82 -21.60 10.29
N THR A 371 -12.71 -22.41 9.72
CA THR A 371 -12.36 -23.60 8.95
C THR A 371 -12.45 -23.28 7.46
N ILE A 372 -11.37 -23.57 6.73
CA ILE A 372 -11.26 -23.28 5.29
C ILE A 372 -11.41 -24.56 4.44
N PRO A 373 -11.76 -24.43 3.15
CA PRO A 373 -11.88 -25.57 2.23
C PRO A 373 -10.57 -26.38 2.07
N GLU A 374 -10.69 -27.70 1.88
CA GLU A 374 -9.53 -28.60 1.68
C GLU A 374 -8.75 -28.31 0.40
N ASP A 375 -9.38 -27.68 -0.59
CA ASP A 375 -8.81 -27.31 -1.88
C ASP A 375 -8.20 -25.89 -1.91
N THR A 376 -8.08 -25.22 -0.76
CA THR A 376 -7.35 -23.95 -0.65
C THR A 376 -5.90 -24.11 -1.17
N PRO A 377 -5.36 -23.20 -1.98
CA PRO A 377 -4.01 -23.32 -2.50
C PRO A 377 -2.95 -23.49 -1.39
N PRO A 378 -2.01 -24.44 -1.53
CA PRO A 378 -0.98 -24.66 -0.53
C PRO A 378 -0.10 -23.43 -0.32
N GLY A 379 -0.06 -22.94 0.93
CA GLY A 379 0.77 -21.82 1.35
C GLY A 379 0.04 -20.47 1.43
N ASP A 380 -1.24 -20.39 1.05
CA ASP A 380 -2.06 -19.20 1.28
C ASP A 380 -2.20 -18.94 2.80
N SER A 381 -2.03 -17.68 3.23
CA SER A 381 -2.42 -17.26 4.58
C SER A 381 -3.92 -16.98 4.65
N VAL A 382 -4.49 -17.09 5.85
CA VAL A 382 -5.86 -16.62 6.13
C VAL A 382 -5.76 -15.41 7.04
N ASP A 383 -6.51 -14.37 6.69
CA ASP A 383 -6.44 -13.07 7.33
C ASP A 383 -7.84 -12.58 7.75
N LEU A 384 -7.94 -12.03 8.97
CA LEU A 384 -9.15 -11.46 9.54
C LEU A 384 -9.18 -9.95 9.28
N GLN A 385 -10.15 -9.45 8.52
CA GLN A 385 -10.33 -8.01 8.35
C GLN A 385 -11.41 -7.47 9.27
N LEU A 386 -11.16 -6.32 9.88
CA LEU A 386 -12.07 -5.64 10.79
C LEU A 386 -12.56 -4.31 10.22
N ASN A 387 -13.79 -3.93 10.56
CA ASN A 387 -14.43 -2.69 10.15
C ASN A 387 -15.20 -2.07 11.34
N PRO A 388 -14.65 -1.03 11.98
CA PRO A 388 -15.34 -0.20 12.98
C PRO A 388 -16.17 0.93 12.35
N ALA A 389 -15.93 1.25 11.08
CA ALA A 389 -16.64 2.23 10.26
C ALA A 389 -16.21 2.14 8.78
N VAL A 390 -14.92 1.84 8.56
CA VAL A 390 -14.30 1.54 7.26
C VAL A 390 -13.46 0.26 7.44
N TRP A 391 -13.32 -0.55 6.38
CA TRP A 391 -12.43 -1.72 6.39
C TRP A 391 -10.98 -1.29 6.66
N THR A 392 -10.37 -1.86 7.70
CA THR A 392 -8.95 -1.67 8.06
C THR A 392 -8.06 -2.67 7.31
N PRO A 393 -6.72 -2.49 7.24
CA PRO A 393 -5.81 -3.57 6.89
C PRO A 393 -6.16 -4.91 7.57
N PRO A 394 -6.11 -6.03 6.84
CA PRO A 394 -6.41 -7.33 7.41
C PRO A 394 -5.28 -7.81 8.35
N LEU A 395 -5.64 -8.69 9.29
CA LEU A 395 -4.77 -9.17 10.36
C LEU A 395 -4.47 -10.66 10.17
N PRO A 396 -3.19 -11.06 10.06
CA PRO A 396 -2.82 -12.46 9.85
C PRO A 396 -3.24 -13.38 10.98
N MET A 397 -4.04 -14.39 10.65
CA MET A 397 -4.47 -15.43 11.58
C MET A 397 -3.37 -16.47 11.78
N TRP A 398 -3.53 -17.32 12.80
CA TRP A 398 -2.57 -18.35 13.18
C TRP A 398 -3.08 -19.73 12.76
N TYR A 399 -2.28 -20.48 12.01
CA TYR A 399 -2.65 -21.83 11.59
C TYR A 399 -2.68 -22.79 12.79
N LEU A 400 -3.83 -23.44 13.00
CA LEU A 400 -4.10 -24.34 14.14
C LEU A 400 -3.97 -25.83 13.78
N GLY A 401 -3.77 -26.15 12.50
CA GLY A 401 -3.90 -27.50 11.96
C GLY A 401 -5.32 -27.82 11.47
N ASP A 402 -5.46 -28.92 10.73
CA ASP A 402 -6.75 -29.43 10.21
C ASP A 402 -7.59 -28.37 9.46
N ASN A 403 -6.94 -27.54 8.64
CA ASN A 403 -7.54 -26.42 7.90
C ASN A 403 -8.24 -25.37 8.79
N ARG A 404 -7.84 -25.25 10.06
CA ARG A 404 -8.37 -24.23 10.98
C ARG A 404 -7.35 -23.13 11.25
N TRP A 405 -7.86 -21.91 11.33
CA TRP A 405 -7.09 -20.69 11.57
C TRP A 405 -7.72 -19.90 12.71
N GLY A 406 -6.91 -19.37 13.62
CA GLY A 406 -7.36 -18.68 14.84
C GLY A 406 -6.78 -17.28 15.00
N TYR A 407 -7.54 -16.36 15.59
CA TYR A 407 -7.06 -15.03 15.99
C TYR A 407 -7.73 -14.58 17.29
N LEU A 408 -6.94 -14.12 18.26
CA LEU A 408 -7.44 -13.55 19.51
C LEU A 408 -7.46 -12.02 19.40
N LEU A 409 -8.64 -11.42 19.30
CA LEU A 409 -8.80 -9.96 19.30
C LEU A 409 -9.04 -9.46 20.73
N SER A 410 -8.08 -8.72 21.27
CA SER A 410 -8.04 -8.22 22.66
C SER A 410 -8.22 -6.71 22.79
N SER A 411 -7.82 -5.94 21.77
CA SER A 411 -7.96 -4.48 21.79
C SER A 411 -7.91 -3.85 20.39
N PRO A 412 -8.35 -2.59 20.27
CA PRO A 412 -9.17 -1.84 21.23
C PRO A 412 -10.64 -2.30 21.29
N THR A 413 -11.22 -2.40 22.49
CA THR A 413 -12.58 -2.97 22.68
C THR A 413 -13.73 -1.96 22.58
N ASN A 414 -13.41 -0.67 22.50
CA ASN A 414 -14.34 0.46 22.64
C ASN A 414 -14.39 1.39 21.40
N VAL A 415 -13.97 0.90 20.24
CA VAL A 415 -13.81 1.67 19.00
C VAL A 415 -15.10 2.01 18.26
N ALA A 416 -16.12 1.16 18.37
CA ALA A 416 -17.37 1.30 17.63
C ALA A 416 -18.51 0.64 18.39
N THR A 417 -19.75 1.08 18.12
CA THR A 417 -20.98 0.48 18.65
C THR A 417 -21.41 -0.78 17.91
N GLU A 418 -20.90 -0.97 16.68
CA GLU A 418 -21.05 -2.15 15.84
C GLU A 418 -19.69 -2.44 15.21
N LEU A 419 -19.19 -3.67 15.34
CA LEU A 419 -17.98 -4.11 14.67
C LEU A 419 -18.29 -5.16 13.62
N ARG A 420 -17.70 -5.00 12.43
CA ARG A 420 -17.87 -5.92 11.30
C ARG A 420 -16.57 -6.64 10.99
N TYR A 421 -16.67 -7.87 10.50
CA TYR A 421 -15.52 -8.66 10.08
C TYR A 421 -15.80 -9.53 8.84
N ARG A 422 -14.72 -9.94 8.18
CA ARG A 422 -14.68 -10.96 7.11
C ARG A 422 -13.33 -11.68 7.10
N PHE A 423 -13.26 -12.76 6.34
CA PHE A 423 -12.03 -13.48 6.05
C PHE A 423 -11.61 -13.32 4.57
N CYS A 424 -10.30 -13.28 4.34
CA CYS A 424 -9.70 -13.35 3.00
C CYS A 424 -8.39 -14.14 3.03
N ARG A 425 -7.87 -14.44 1.84
CA ARG A 425 -6.54 -15.04 1.66
C ARG A 425 -5.47 -13.98 1.42
N ASP A 426 -4.26 -14.23 1.93
CA ASP A 426 -3.04 -13.50 1.59
C ASP A 426 -3.12 -11.96 1.74
N GLU A 427 -3.77 -11.47 2.79
CA GLU A 427 -4.11 -10.04 2.99
C GLU A 427 -4.94 -9.39 1.84
N GLN A 428 -5.42 -10.15 0.85
CA GLN A 428 -6.11 -9.66 -0.36
C GLN A 428 -7.62 -9.51 -0.18
N CYS A 429 -8.04 -8.92 0.94
CA CYS A 429 -9.44 -8.60 1.20
C CYS A 429 -9.97 -7.59 0.17
N GLY A 430 -11.09 -7.94 -0.47
CA GLY A 430 -11.63 -7.26 -1.65
C GLY A 430 -11.39 -7.96 -2.97
N ALA A 431 -10.55 -9.01 -3.00
CA ALA A 431 -10.19 -9.78 -4.19
C ALA A 431 -10.21 -11.29 -3.95
N ALA A 432 -9.52 -11.77 -2.90
CA ALA A 432 -9.46 -13.18 -2.48
C ALA A 432 -10.32 -13.42 -1.23
N ASP A 433 -11.54 -12.88 -1.26
CA ASP A 433 -12.50 -12.94 -0.15
C ASP A 433 -13.09 -14.33 0.07
N GLU A 434 -13.72 -14.52 1.23
CA GLU A 434 -14.77 -15.52 1.40
C GLU A 434 -15.99 -15.27 0.48
N ALA A 435 -16.65 -16.35 0.05
CA ALA A 435 -17.79 -16.32 -0.88
C ALA A 435 -19.04 -15.62 -0.32
N THR A 436 -19.18 -15.49 1.00
CA THR A 436 -20.34 -14.83 1.64
C THR A 436 -20.24 -13.30 1.61
N TYR A 437 -19.02 -12.76 1.59
CA TYR A 437 -18.76 -11.31 1.70
C TYR A 437 -17.70 -10.83 0.68
N PRO A 438 -17.94 -11.01 -0.63
CA PRO A 438 -16.95 -10.70 -1.67
C PRO A 438 -16.91 -9.22 -2.06
N GLY A 439 -15.79 -8.82 -2.66
CA GLY A 439 -15.58 -7.49 -3.24
C GLY A 439 -15.07 -6.47 -2.23
N PRO A 440 -14.73 -5.23 -2.65
CA PRO A 440 -14.00 -4.30 -1.78
C PRO A 440 -14.80 -3.81 -0.57
N ASN A 441 -16.13 -3.67 -0.68
CA ASN A 441 -16.99 -3.05 0.34
C ASN A 441 -18.22 -3.91 0.73
N PRO A 442 -18.05 -5.12 1.28
CA PRO A 442 -19.16 -5.97 1.71
C PRO A 442 -19.71 -5.49 3.06
N THR A 443 -20.86 -6.05 3.46
CA THR A 443 -21.52 -5.74 4.74
C THR A 443 -20.86 -6.41 5.96
N GLY A 444 -20.14 -7.52 5.74
CA GLY A 444 -19.47 -8.31 6.78
C GLY A 444 -20.42 -9.03 7.76
N ARG A 445 -19.85 -9.91 8.59
CA ARG A 445 -20.50 -10.43 9.80
C ARG A 445 -20.44 -9.37 10.89
N LEU A 446 -21.48 -9.25 11.71
CA LEU A 446 -21.52 -8.36 12.86
C LEU A 446 -21.07 -9.11 14.14
N PHE A 447 -20.23 -8.47 14.96
CA PHE A 447 -19.98 -8.88 16.34
C PHE A 447 -19.90 -7.65 17.26
N ASN A 448 -19.92 -7.87 18.56
CA ASN A 448 -19.70 -6.85 19.58
C ASN A 448 -18.96 -7.46 20.77
N PHE A 449 -17.97 -6.73 21.31
CA PHE A 449 -17.30 -7.09 22.55
C PHE A 449 -18.29 -7.19 23.74
N THR A 450 -18.03 -8.07 24.70
CA THR A 450 -18.86 -8.24 25.91
C THR A 450 -18.04 -8.38 27.18
N TYR A 451 -18.70 -8.14 28.32
CA TYR A 451 -18.20 -8.43 29.68
C TYR A 451 -18.10 -9.94 30.02
N THR A 452 -18.14 -10.80 29.01
CA THR A 452 -17.87 -12.25 29.11
C THR A 452 -17.00 -12.65 27.91
N PRO A 453 -16.08 -13.61 28.06
CA PRO A 453 -15.30 -14.15 26.94
C PRO A 453 -16.22 -14.68 25.82
N GLN A 454 -15.80 -14.48 24.57
CA GLN A 454 -16.50 -14.97 23.38
C GLN A 454 -15.60 -15.86 22.53
N GLN A 455 -16.24 -16.81 21.85
CA GLN A 455 -15.62 -17.59 20.78
C GLN A 455 -16.58 -17.58 19.59
N ILE A 456 -16.04 -17.26 18.42
CA ILE A 456 -16.73 -17.21 17.13
C ILE A 456 -16.10 -18.29 16.27
N PHE A 457 -16.93 -19.17 15.71
CA PHE A 457 -16.53 -20.27 14.84
C PHE A 457 -17.26 -20.13 13.51
N ASP A 458 -16.49 -20.00 12.43
CA ASP A 458 -17.00 -19.93 11.06
C ASP A 458 -16.48 -21.09 10.22
N GLU A 459 -17.28 -21.50 9.22
CA GLU A 459 -16.87 -22.37 8.13
C GLU A 459 -17.13 -21.59 6.85
N ILE A 460 -16.11 -21.44 6.00
CA ILE A 460 -16.17 -20.57 4.82
C ILE A 460 -15.86 -21.34 3.54
N GLN A 461 -16.21 -20.71 2.42
CA GLN A 461 -15.81 -21.09 1.07
C GLN A 461 -15.18 -19.87 0.42
N TRP A 462 -14.29 -20.05 -0.55
CA TRP A 462 -13.60 -18.93 -1.19
C TRP A 462 -14.39 -18.35 -2.36
N HIS A 463 -14.34 -17.02 -2.50
CA HIS A 463 -14.82 -16.35 -3.70
C HIS A 463 -13.80 -16.53 -4.83
N TRP A 464 -14.30 -16.72 -6.07
CA TRP A 464 -13.47 -16.95 -7.26
C TRP A 464 -12.40 -18.05 -7.07
N TRP A 465 -12.73 -19.13 -6.37
CA TRP A 465 -11.89 -20.31 -6.30
C TRP A 465 -12.75 -21.57 -6.15
N GLU A 466 -12.71 -22.43 -7.16
CA GLU A 466 -13.43 -23.70 -7.24
C GLU A 466 -12.45 -24.90 -7.25
N GLY A 467 -11.26 -24.71 -6.67
CA GLY A 467 -10.16 -25.67 -6.68
C GLY A 467 -9.20 -25.51 -7.86
N THR A 468 -8.14 -26.32 -7.87
CA THR A 468 -7.14 -26.30 -8.95
C THR A 468 -7.76 -26.80 -10.27
N PRO A 469 -7.68 -26.03 -11.38
CA PRO A 469 -8.23 -26.47 -12.66
C PRO A 469 -7.61 -27.77 -13.18
N GLU A 470 -8.41 -28.64 -13.80
CA GLU A 470 -7.90 -29.85 -14.45
C GLU A 470 -6.82 -29.49 -15.50
N SER A 471 -5.67 -30.18 -15.43
CA SER A 471 -4.58 -30.01 -16.39
C SER A 471 -4.87 -30.76 -17.70
N THR A 472 -5.67 -30.17 -18.58
CA THR A 472 -5.76 -30.59 -19.98
C THR A 472 -4.52 -30.12 -20.76
N GLN A 473 -3.80 -31.06 -21.39
CA GLN A 473 -2.63 -30.74 -22.21
C GLN A 473 -3.09 -30.16 -23.57
N PRO A 474 -2.58 -28.98 -24.00
CA PRO A 474 -2.89 -28.41 -25.32
C PRO A 474 -2.66 -29.41 -26.45
N GLN A 475 -3.52 -29.36 -27.47
CA GLN A 475 -3.47 -30.23 -28.66
C GLN A 475 -3.28 -29.38 -29.93
N PRO A 476 -2.08 -28.81 -30.18
CA PRO A 476 -1.86 -27.95 -31.33
C PRO A 476 -1.91 -28.72 -32.65
N GLN A 477 -2.28 -28.03 -33.74
CA GLN A 477 -2.31 -28.58 -35.09
C GLN A 477 -0.91 -28.65 -35.72
N ALA A 478 0.02 -27.82 -35.23
CA ALA A 478 1.42 -27.80 -35.62
C ALA A 478 2.36 -28.21 -34.46
N GLU A 479 3.44 -28.91 -34.79
CA GLU A 479 4.48 -29.29 -33.83
C GLU A 479 5.12 -28.04 -33.18
N PRO A 480 5.21 -27.97 -31.84
CA PRO A 480 5.95 -26.92 -31.15
C PRO A 480 7.41 -26.86 -31.57
N LYS A 481 7.96 -25.65 -31.70
CA LYS A 481 9.35 -25.43 -32.10
C LYS A 481 10.11 -24.73 -30.98
N PRO A 482 11.24 -25.30 -30.50
CA PRO A 482 12.12 -24.61 -29.56
C PRO A 482 12.51 -23.22 -30.06
N ARG A 483 12.69 -22.29 -29.13
CA ARG A 483 13.08 -20.91 -29.39
C ARG A 483 14.50 -20.65 -28.95
N GLU A 484 15.06 -19.54 -29.42
CA GLU A 484 16.34 -19.04 -28.93
C GLU A 484 16.22 -18.59 -27.46
N GLU A 485 17.30 -18.65 -26.68
CA GLU A 485 17.33 -18.22 -25.27
C GLU A 485 16.85 -16.77 -25.07
N THR A 486 16.97 -15.94 -26.10
CA THR A 486 16.54 -14.53 -26.16
C THR A 486 15.02 -14.35 -26.26
N PHE A 487 14.26 -15.41 -26.59
CA PHE A 487 12.81 -15.32 -26.75
C PHE A 487 12.11 -15.17 -25.38
N TRP A 488 11.18 -14.23 -25.27
CA TRP A 488 10.50 -13.97 -23.99
C TRP A 488 9.37 -14.99 -23.76
N HIS A 489 9.54 -15.84 -22.75
CA HIS A 489 8.48 -16.55 -22.02
C HIS A 489 8.13 -15.70 -20.81
N GLY A 490 7.26 -14.72 -21.01
CA GLY A 490 7.07 -13.62 -20.08
C GLY A 490 5.75 -13.64 -19.31
N VAL A 491 5.80 -13.03 -18.14
CA VAL A 491 4.62 -12.62 -17.35
C VAL A 491 4.79 -11.15 -16.96
N ALA A 492 3.76 -10.31 -17.15
CA ALA A 492 3.74 -8.96 -16.60
C ALA A 492 2.80 -8.90 -15.40
N LEU A 493 3.21 -8.19 -14.34
CA LEU A 493 2.36 -7.92 -13.20
C LEU A 493 1.23 -6.95 -13.57
N MET A 494 0.11 -7.04 -12.86
CA MET A 494 -0.98 -6.08 -12.92
C MET A 494 -0.56 -4.72 -12.31
N PRO A 495 -0.80 -3.58 -12.99
CA PRO A 495 -0.47 -2.23 -12.51
C PRO A 495 -1.44 -1.70 -11.43
N ASP A 496 -1.86 -2.55 -10.49
CA ASP A 496 -2.71 -2.20 -9.34
C ASP A 496 -2.00 -2.50 -8.02
N TYR A 497 -0.76 -2.00 -7.87
CA TYR A 497 0.06 -2.23 -6.68
C TYR A 497 -0.66 -1.82 -5.39
N ALA A 498 -0.54 -2.68 -4.37
CA ALA A 498 -0.81 -2.35 -2.98
C ALA A 498 0.39 -2.80 -2.10
N PRO A 499 0.74 -2.07 -1.02
CA PRO A 499 1.85 -2.46 -0.15
C PRO A 499 1.74 -3.85 0.49
N ALA A 500 0.52 -4.39 0.59
CA ALA A 500 0.23 -5.75 1.05
C ALA A 500 0.64 -6.84 0.04
N TRP A 501 1.06 -6.50 -1.18
CA TRP A 501 1.62 -7.48 -2.12
C TRP A 501 3.04 -7.90 -1.73
N GLN A 502 3.82 -7.00 -1.13
CA GLN A 502 5.26 -7.21 -0.88
C GLN A 502 5.63 -8.50 -0.12
N PRO A 503 4.89 -8.96 0.91
CA PRO A 503 5.15 -10.25 1.56
C PRO A 503 5.03 -11.47 0.62
N TYR A 504 4.16 -11.39 -0.40
CA TYR A 504 3.78 -12.52 -1.26
C TYR A 504 4.55 -12.59 -2.59
N MET A 505 5.29 -11.52 -2.95
CA MET A 505 6.08 -11.45 -4.19
C MET A 505 7.06 -12.63 -4.34
N GLY A 506 7.69 -13.08 -3.26
CA GLY A 506 8.64 -14.19 -3.30
C GLY A 506 8.02 -15.51 -3.74
N ARG A 507 6.76 -15.77 -3.33
CA ARG A 507 5.98 -16.93 -3.78
C ARG A 507 5.56 -16.76 -5.25
N ALA A 508 5.01 -15.59 -5.59
CA ALA A 508 4.57 -15.29 -6.95
C ALA A 508 5.70 -15.48 -7.99
N MET A 509 6.95 -15.10 -7.68
CA MET A 509 8.08 -15.31 -8.58
C MET A 509 8.45 -16.79 -8.75
N ALA A 510 8.30 -17.61 -7.70
CA ALA A 510 8.50 -19.05 -7.79
C ALA A 510 7.38 -19.73 -8.61
N GLU A 511 6.13 -19.29 -8.45
CA GLU A 511 4.98 -19.73 -9.24
C GLU A 511 5.14 -19.35 -10.72
N ILE A 512 5.51 -18.09 -11.02
CA ILE A 512 5.83 -17.63 -12.38
C ILE A 512 6.97 -18.46 -12.99
N ARG A 513 8.03 -18.75 -12.23
CA ARG A 513 9.14 -19.61 -12.71
C ARG A 513 8.70 -21.04 -12.98
N SER A 514 7.69 -21.56 -12.26
CA SER A 514 7.09 -22.88 -12.50
C SER A 514 6.29 -22.96 -13.81
N LEU A 515 5.94 -21.81 -14.41
CA LEU A 515 5.36 -21.73 -15.76
C LEU A 515 6.40 -21.85 -16.87
N HIS A 516 7.66 -22.20 -16.55
CA HIS A 516 8.80 -22.14 -17.47
C HIS A 516 9.09 -20.73 -18.03
N ALA A 517 8.53 -19.68 -17.39
CA ALA A 517 8.84 -18.29 -17.71
C ALA A 517 10.33 -17.99 -17.48
N ASN A 518 10.91 -17.17 -18.36
CA ASN A 518 12.27 -16.62 -18.24
C ASN A 518 12.27 -15.10 -18.07
N TRP A 519 11.14 -14.41 -18.29
CA TRP A 519 10.99 -12.96 -18.10
C TRP A 519 9.85 -12.60 -17.15
N LEU A 520 10.10 -11.60 -16.31
CA LEU A 520 9.10 -10.89 -15.51
C LEU A 520 9.09 -9.41 -15.93
N VAL A 521 7.93 -8.88 -16.29
CA VAL A 521 7.74 -7.44 -16.48
C VAL A 521 7.09 -6.86 -15.22
N LEU A 522 7.85 -6.03 -14.49
CA LEU A 522 7.34 -5.24 -13.39
C LEU A 522 6.65 -3.99 -13.97
N THR A 523 5.47 -3.66 -13.46
CA THR A 523 4.62 -2.57 -13.95
C THR A 523 4.42 -1.47 -12.89
N PRO A 524 5.49 -0.79 -12.45
CA PRO A 524 5.38 0.24 -11.43
C PRO A 524 4.57 1.43 -11.92
N THR A 525 3.75 2.02 -11.05
CA THR A 525 2.90 3.16 -11.38
C THR A 525 3.39 4.45 -10.73
N TRP A 526 3.07 5.59 -11.33
CA TRP A 526 2.88 6.87 -10.61
C TRP A 526 1.41 7.28 -10.70
N SER A 527 0.91 8.05 -9.73
CA SER A 527 -0.47 8.54 -9.73
C SER A 527 -0.57 9.96 -10.30
N ALA A 528 -1.54 10.20 -11.18
CA ALA A 528 -1.82 11.52 -11.74
C ALA A 528 -2.65 12.36 -10.74
N THR A 529 -1.97 13.21 -9.97
CA THR A 529 -2.54 14.01 -8.86
C THR A 529 -3.16 15.33 -9.31
N LEU A 530 -2.71 15.92 -10.43
CA LEU A 530 -3.26 17.16 -10.99
C LEU A 530 -3.33 17.10 -12.51
N ALA A 531 -4.38 17.70 -13.09
CA ALA A 531 -4.51 17.90 -14.54
C ALA A 531 -4.03 19.29 -15.00
N THR A 532 -4.11 20.32 -14.16
CA THR A 532 -3.72 21.71 -14.50
C THR A 532 -3.03 22.41 -13.31
N PRO A 533 -1.71 22.70 -13.38
CA PRO A 533 -0.76 22.10 -14.33
C PRO A 533 -0.73 20.57 -14.16
N PRO A 534 -0.35 19.81 -15.19
CA PRO A 534 -0.27 18.36 -15.09
C PRO A 534 0.82 17.96 -14.09
N VAL A 535 0.47 17.07 -13.15
CA VAL A 535 1.39 16.41 -12.22
C VAL A 535 0.99 14.95 -12.12
N TRP A 536 1.99 14.08 -12.29
CA TRP A 536 1.98 12.71 -11.81
C TRP A 536 3.24 12.48 -11.00
N GLU A 537 3.13 11.68 -9.94
CA GLU A 537 4.19 11.47 -8.94
C GLU A 537 3.97 10.15 -8.18
N PRO A 538 5.00 9.57 -7.55
CA PRO A 538 4.83 8.35 -6.76
C PRO A 538 4.05 8.63 -5.46
N ARG A 539 2.88 8.01 -5.31
CA ARG A 539 2.05 8.04 -4.09
C ARG A 539 2.19 6.76 -3.27
N PRO A 540 2.74 6.80 -2.04
CA PRO A 540 2.74 5.64 -1.15
C PRO A 540 1.33 5.09 -0.92
N GLY A 541 1.21 3.76 -0.89
CA GLY A 541 -0.07 3.07 -0.71
C GLY A 541 -0.72 2.58 -2.00
N VAL A 542 -0.40 3.20 -3.14
CA VAL A 542 -0.92 2.83 -4.47
C VAL A 542 0.17 2.72 -5.54
N ASP A 543 1.30 3.42 -5.35
CA ASP A 543 2.48 3.31 -6.21
C ASP A 543 3.63 2.62 -5.44
N PRO A 544 4.44 1.77 -6.10
CA PRO A 544 5.60 1.17 -5.46
C PRO A 544 6.75 2.18 -5.41
N MET A 545 7.35 2.36 -4.23
CA MET A 545 8.54 3.20 -4.06
C MET A 545 9.79 2.54 -4.67
N VAL A 546 10.90 3.25 -4.82
CA VAL A 546 12.13 2.69 -5.43
C VAL A 546 12.63 1.47 -4.65
N ALA A 547 12.55 1.49 -3.32
CA ALA A 547 12.86 0.34 -2.47
C ALA A 547 11.97 -0.89 -2.74
N ASP A 548 10.66 -0.70 -2.94
CA ASP A 548 9.69 -1.75 -3.24
C ASP A 548 9.97 -2.39 -4.63
N ILE A 549 10.34 -1.57 -5.63
CA ILE A 549 10.72 -2.04 -6.98
C ILE A 549 12.04 -2.81 -6.93
N ALA A 550 13.04 -2.31 -6.20
CA ALA A 550 14.35 -2.94 -6.07
C ALA A 550 14.26 -4.30 -5.36
N GLN A 551 13.42 -4.42 -4.33
CA GLN A 551 13.11 -5.70 -3.68
C GLN A 551 12.54 -6.71 -4.68
N ASN A 552 11.53 -6.31 -5.46
CA ASN A 552 10.89 -7.20 -6.44
C ASN A 552 11.84 -7.63 -7.56
N ALA A 553 12.64 -6.71 -8.08
CA ALA A 553 13.65 -7.03 -9.08
C ALA A 553 14.72 -8.01 -8.55
N ALA A 554 15.15 -7.85 -7.30
CA ALA A 554 16.09 -8.77 -6.66
C ALA A 554 15.47 -10.17 -6.43
N GLN A 555 14.21 -10.25 -5.99
CA GLN A 555 13.50 -11.53 -5.84
C GLN A 555 13.33 -12.26 -7.18
N ALA A 556 13.02 -11.54 -8.26
CA ALA A 556 12.93 -12.12 -9.60
C ALA A 556 14.27 -12.68 -10.08
N ARG A 557 15.38 -11.93 -9.92
CA ARG A 557 16.73 -12.42 -10.24
C ARG A 557 17.13 -13.64 -9.41
N ASN A 558 16.78 -13.68 -8.13
CA ASN A 558 17.03 -14.84 -7.27
C ASN A 558 16.27 -16.11 -7.71
N ASN A 559 15.15 -15.95 -8.44
CA ASN A 559 14.41 -17.05 -9.08
C ASN A 559 14.86 -17.35 -10.51
N GLY A 560 15.93 -16.70 -11.00
CA GLY A 560 16.47 -16.89 -12.34
C GLY A 560 15.63 -16.27 -13.46
N LEU A 561 14.84 -15.23 -13.15
CA LEU A 561 14.07 -14.47 -14.13
C LEU A 561 14.83 -13.21 -14.58
N HIS A 562 14.83 -12.95 -15.89
CA HIS A 562 15.09 -11.62 -16.43
C HIS A 562 13.99 -10.66 -16.00
N THR A 563 14.32 -9.37 -15.86
CA THR A 563 13.36 -8.35 -15.43
C THR A 563 13.25 -7.25 -16.46
N ALA A 564 12.04 -6.83 -16.79
CA ALA A 564 11.77 -5.59 -17.51
C ALA A 564 10.98 -4.63 -16.61
N LEU A 565 11.21 -3.32 -16.76
CA LEU A 565 10.33 -2.31 -16.15
C LEU A 565 9.42 -1.73 -17.23
N PHE A 566 8.10 -1.82 -17.05
CA PHE A 566 7.10 -1.13 -17.88
C PHE A 566 6.29 -0.17 -17.01
N PRO A 567 6.83 1.04 -16.72
CA PRO A 567 6.11 2.01 -15.91
C PRO A 567 4.87 2.58 -16.59
N THR A 568 3.79 2.74 -15.83
CA THR A 568 2.52 3.32 -16.30
C THR A 568 2.01 4.42 -15.35
N VAL A 569 0.87 5.05 -15.68
CA VAL A 569 0.24 6.09 -14.85
C VAL A 569 -1.15 5.66 -14.41
N ARG A 570 -1.43 5.82 -13.12
CA ARG A 570 -2.73 5.58 -12.47
C ARG A 570 -3.53 6.88 -12.44
N PHE A 571 -4.75 6.87 -12.96
CA PHE A 571 -5.62 8.06 -13.03
C PHE A 571 -6.80 7.93 -12.05
N GLU A 572 -6.76 8.67 -10.94
CA GLU A 572 -7.78 8.57 -9.86
C GLU A 572 -9.20 8.89 -10.33
N GLN A 573 -9.34 9.80 -11.30
CA GLN A 573 -10.63 10.21 -11.88
C GLN A 573 -10.97 9.44 -13.18
N GLY A 574 -10.15 8.46 -13.55
CA GLY A 574 -10.15 7.83 -14.88
C GLY A 574 -9.29 8.59 -15.89
N GLN A 575 -8.68 7.86 -16.82
CA GLN A 575 -7.76 8.41 -17.82
C GLN A 575 -8.43 9.49 -18.69
N ASP A 576 -9.63 9.19 -19.19
CA ASP A 576 -10.31 10.04 -20.15
C ASP A 576 -10.72 11.39 -19.53
N ALA A 577 -11.29 11.35 -18.32
CA ALA A 577 -11.64 12.55 -17.56
C ALA A 577 -10.41 13.37 -17.16
N TRP A 578 -9.27 12.74 -16.87
CA TRP A 578 -8.02 13.46 -16.58
C TRP A 578 -7.50 14.21 -17.82
N TRP A 579 -7.53 13.57 -18.99
CA TRP A 579 -7.18 14.23 -20.25
C TRP A 579 -8.18 15.36 -20.55
N GLU A 580 -9.49 15.12 -20.50
CA GLU A 580 -10.52 16.15 -20.73
C GLU A 580 -10.42 17.37 -19.78
N ALA A 581 -9.88 17.19 -18.57
CA ALA A 581 -9.63 18.27 -17.62
C ALA A 581 -8.35 19.10 -17.90
N GLY A 582 -7.55 18.70 -18.89
CA GLY A 582 -6.34 19.40 -19.33
C GLY A 582 -6.65 20.67 -20.12
N ALA A 583 -5.80 21.71 -19.95
CA ALA A 583 -5.94 22.95 -20.71
C ALA A 583 -5.45 22.83 -22.17
N HIS A 584 -4.53 21.89 -22.45
CA HIS A 584 -3.94 21.60 -23.76
C HIS A 584 -3.33 22.79 -24.52
N ASP A 585 -3.05 23.90 -23.83
CA ASP A 585 -2.34 25.04 -24.37
C ASP A 585 -0.81 24.82 -24.35
N PHE A 586 -0.05 25.75 -24.93
CA PHE A 586 1.41 25.61 -25.02
C PHE A 586 2.09 25.48 -23.63
N PRO A 587 1.79 26.31 -22.62
CA PRO A 587 2.28 26.11 -21.25
C PRO A 587 1.91 24.74 -20.65
N TRP A 588 0.69 24.26 -20.86
CA TRP A 588 0.25 22.94 -20.40
C TRP A 588 1.09 21.82 -21.03
N TRP A 589 1.31 21.87 -22.35
CA TRP A 589 2.14 20.89 -23.07
C TRP A 589 3.61 20.91 -22.66
N VAL A 590 4.19 22.09 -22.40
CA VAL A 590 5.54 22.19 -21.82
C VAL A 590 5.59 21.45 -20.47
N SER A 591 4.64 21.73 -19.57
CA SER A 591 4.57 21.04 -18.28
C SER A 591 4.34 19.53 -18.43
N TRP A 592 3.53 19.09 -19.41
CA TRP A 592 3.28 17.67 -19.66
C TRP A 592 4.56 16.94 -20.09
N PHE A 593 5.30 17.49 -21.07
CA PHE A 593 6.55 16.89 -21.52
C PHE A 593 7.64 16.94 -20.45
N ASP A 594 7.74 18.02 -19.66
CA ASP A 594 8.68 18.10 -18.52
C ASP A 594 8.42 17.00 -17.48
N ARG A 595 7.14 16.69 -17.20
CA ARG A 595 6.75 15.60 -16.27
C ARG A 595 7.02 14.22 -16.86
N TYR A 596 6.76 14.02 -18.16
CA TYR A 596 7.08 12.76 -18.83
C TYR A 596 8.59 12.51 -18.84
N HIS A 597 9.37 13.56 -19.08
CA HIS A 597 10.83 13.51 -19.08
C HIS A 597 11.37 13.10 -17.70
N ALA A 598 10.82 13.64 -16.61
CA ALA A 598 11.15 13.22 -15.24
C ALA A 598 10.76 11.75 -14.95
N PHE A 599 9.60 11.31 -15.46
CA PHE A 599 9.12 9.93 -15.35
C PHE A 599 10.05 8.94 -16.10
N ALA A 600 10.36 9.22 -17.37
CA ALA A 600 11.27 8.39 -18.17
C ALA A 600 12.68 8.33 -17.57
N ARG A 601 13.23 9.47 -17.12
CA ARG A 601 14.52 9.50 -16.41
C ARG A 601 14.49 8.68 -15.12
N HIS A 602 13.46 8.84 -14.30
CA HIS A 602 13.30 8.08 -13.06
C HIS A 602 13.39 6.57 -13.34
N PHE A 603 12.58 6.07 -14.27
CA PHE A 603 12.56 4.64 -14.55
C PHE A 603 13.77 4.12 -15.32
N ALA A 604 14.47 4.95 -16.11
CA ALA A 604 15.79 4.61 -16.64
C ALA A 604 16.82 4.42 -15.51
N LEU A 605 16.87 5.34 -14.54
CA LEU A 605 17.75 5.21 -13.37
C LEU A 605 17.37 4.00 -12.50
N VAL A 606 16.08 3.72 -12.28
CA VAL A 606 15.65 2.53 -11.54
C VAL A 606 15.98 1.25 -12.32
N ALA A 607 15.80 1.22 -13.65
CA ALA A 607 16.18 0.08 -14.48
C ALA A 607 17.69 -0.23 -14.37
N GLU A 608 18.54 0.80 -14.44
CA GLU A 608 19.99 0.66 -14.27
C GLU A 608 20.36 0.19 -12.86
N GLN A 609 19.84 0.85 -11.81
CA GLN A 609 20.11 0.51 -10.41
C GLN A 609 19.66 -0.90 -10.05
N THR A 610 18.53 -1.34 -10.61
CA THR A 610 17.98 -2.68 -10.39
C THR A 610 18.55 -3.73 -11.34
N GLN A 611 19.41 -3.37 -12.29
CA GLN A 611 19.96 -4.27 -13.31
C GLN A 611 18.87 -4.94 -14.16
N ALA A 612 17.84 -4.18 -14.53
CA ALA A 612 16.79 -4.65 -15.42
C ALA A 612 17.36 -5.00 -16.80
N SER A 613 16.85 -6.09 -17.38
CA SER A 613 17.20 -6.60 -18.72
C SER A 613 16.49 -5.84 -19.85
N ALA A 614 15.43 -5.08 -19.57
CA ALA A 614 14.82 -4.11 -20.49
C ALA A 614 14.09 -2.97 -19.75
N LEU A 615 13.91 -1.84 -20.41
CA LEU A 615 12.98 -0.77 -20.03
C LEU A 615 11.92 -0.63 -21.14
N ILE A 616 10.65 -0.46 -20.79
CA ILE A 616 9.55 -0.30 -21.74
C ILE A 616 8.88 1.06 -21.48
N LEU A 617 8.84 1.95 -22.46
CA LEU A 617 8.21 3.27 -22.37
C LEU A 617 6.97 3.38 -23.28
N GLY A 618 6.05 4.29 -22.98
CA GLY A 618 4.85 4.56 -23.80
C GLY A 618 3.58 3.87 -23.31
N GLY A 619 2.78 3.32 -24.23
CA GLY A 619 1.53 2.59 -23.95
C GLY A 619 0.24 3.27 -24.46
N GLN A 620 -0.91 2.79 -23.96
CA GLN A 620 -2.24 3.33 -24.28
C GLN A 620 -2.43 4.77 -23.77
N TRP A 621 -1.93 5.06 -22.57
CA TRP A 621 -2.20 6.31 -21.85
C TRP A 621 -1.50 7.54 -22.44
N VAL A 622 -0.41 7.35 -23.19
CA VAL A 622 0.34 8.43 -23.86
C VAL A 622 -0.23 8.81 -25.23
N GLN A 623 -1.22 8.09 -25.76
CA GLN A 623 -1.63 8.26 -27.15
C GLN A 623 -1.99 9.71 -27.54
N PRO A 624 -2.67 10.53 -26.72
CA PRO A 624 -2.96 11.93 -27.08
C PRO A 624 -1.72 12.84 -27.21
N ALA A 625 -0.58 12.46 -26.64
CA ALA A 625 0.71 13.17 -26.74
C ALA A 625 1.54 12.77 -27.97
N ILE A 626 1.04 11.87 -28.82
CA ILE A 626 1.64 11.52 -30.11
C ILE A 626 1.04 12.45 -31.18
N LEU A 627 1.87 13.01 -32.04
CA LEU A 627 1.47 14.01 -33.03
C LEU A 627 0.37 13.48 -33.97
N GLY A 628 -0.78 14.15 -33.99
CA GLY A 628 -1.92 13.82 -34.85
C GLY A 628 -2.96 12.88 -34.22
N ASN A 629 -2.69 12.30 -33.06
CA ASN A 629 -3.68 11.51 -32.32
C ASN A 629 -4.71 12.43 -31.62
N PRO A 630 -5.98 12.01 -31.52
CA PRO A 630 -7.01 12.74 -30.80
C PRO A 630 -6.94 12.54 -29.28
N LEU A 631 -7.67 13.37 -28.54
CA LEU A 631 -8.10 13.08 -27.17
C LEU A 631 -9.10 11.91 -27.15
N PRO A 632 -9.37 11.30 -25.98
CA PRO A 632 -10.35 10.22 -25.84
C PRO A 632 -11.76 10.58 -26.34
N ASN A 633 -12.16 11.85 -26.23
CA ASN A 633 -13.44 12.37 -26.76
C ASN A 633 -13.47 12.54 -28.29
N GLY A 634 -12.37 12.31 -29.00
CA GLY A 634 -12.23 12.46 -30.45
C GLY A 634 -11.82 13.86 -30.93
N GLU A 635 -11.67 14.84 -30.04
CA GLU A 635 -11.15 16.17 -30.40
C GLU A 635 -9.63 16.13 -30.66
N ALA A 636 -9.10 17.15 -31.34
CA ALA A 636 -7.66 17.25 -31.55
C ALA A 636 -6.94 17.56 -30.23
N SER A 637 -5.91 16.78 -29.88
CA SER A 637 -5.16 16.98 -28.62
C SER A 637 -4.38 18.30 -28.54
N GLY A 638 -4.11 18.93 -29.69
CA GLY A 638 -3.25 20.11 -29.74
C GLY A 638 -1.79 19.82 -29.40
N ALA A 639 -1.38 18.54 -29.40
CA ALA A 639 0.02 18.13 -29.20
C ALA A 639 0.95 18.96 -30.11
N PRO A 640 2.06 19.48 -29.58
CA PRO A 640 2.85 20.49 -30.26
C PRO A 640 3.54 19.92 -31.51
N ALA A 641 3.77 20.76 -32.51
CA ALA A 641 4.34 20.33 -33.79
C ALA A 641 5.78 19.76 -33.68
N ASP A 642 6.46 19.98 -32.55
CA ASP A 642 7.78 19.43 -32.22
C ASP A 642 7.69 18.15 -31.34
N ALA A 643 6.50 17.59 -31.10
CA ALA A 643 6.32 16.42 -30.24
C ALA A 643 7.17 15.21 -30.66
N GLU A 644 7.35 14.94 -31.96
CA GLU A 644 8.24 13.85 -32.42
C GLU A 644 9.68 14.07 -31.94
N GLN A 645 10.19 15.31 -32.05
CA GLN A 645 11.53 15.66 -31.60
C GLN A 645 11.67 15.52 -30.08
N ARG A 646 10.64 15.93 -29.31
CA ARG A 646 10.59 15.74 -27.85
C ARG A 646 10.64 14.27 -27.46
N TRP A 647 9.90 13.40 -28.17
CA TRP A 647 9.93 11.95 -27.96
C TRP A 647 11.33 11.37 -28.23
N ARG A 648 11.99 11.78 -29.32
CA ARG A 648 13.37 11.38 -29.63
C ARG A 648 14.36 11.86 -28.55
N GLU A 649 14.21 13.07 -28.04
CA GLU A 649 15.04 13.63 -26.96
C GLU A 649 14.87 12.85 -25.65
N ILE A 650 13.62 12.52 -25.26
CA ILE A 650 13.33 11.70 -24.08
C ILE A 650 13.96 10.30 -24.17
N ILE A 651 13.82 9.64 -25.33
CA ILE A 651 14.41 8.30 -25.57
C ILE A 651 15.95 8.39 -25.53
N ALA A 652 16.53 9.38 -26.20
CA ALA A 652 17.98 9.60 -26.21
C ALA A 652 18.53 9.91 -24.82
N GLU A 653 17.82 10.69 -23.99
CA GLU A 653 18.23 10.93 -22.60
C GLU A 653 18.10 9.66 -21.74
N ALA A 654 17.04 8.86 -21.90
CA ALA A 654 16.88 7.61 -21.16
C ALA A 654 18.08 6.66 -21.38
N HIS A 655 18.59 6.57 -22.62
CA HIS A 655 19.82 5.84 -22.95
C HIS A 655 21.11 6.40 -22.31
N THR A 656 21.12 7.62 -21.79
CA THR A 656 22.27 8.15 -21.02
C THR A 656 22.31 7.66 -19.57
N TYR A 657 21.18 7.17 -19.05
CA TYR A 657 21.04 6.67 -17.69
C TYR A 657 20.90 5.15 -17.61
N TYR A 658 20.37 4.52 -18.67
CA TYR A 658 20.15 3.08 -18.76
C TYR A 658 20.87 2.47 -19.96
N HIS A 659 21.68 1.44 -19.71
CA HIS A 659 22.54 0.82 -20.74
C HIS A 659 21.95 -0.46 -21.36
N GLY A 660 20.74 -0.86 -20.95
CA GLY A 660 20.00 -1.96 -21.58
C GLY A 660 19.03 -1.49 -22.67
N PRO A 661 18.31 -2.42 -23.32
CA PRO A 661 17.42 -2.09 -24.42
C PRO A 661 16.15 -1.37 -23.97
N ILE A 662 15.79 -0.29 -24.68
CA ILE A 662 14.55 0.46 -24.48
C ILE A 662 13.53 0.01 -25.53
N TYR A 663 12.39 -0.51 -25.08
CA TYR A 663 11.26 -0.91 -25.91
C TYR A 663 10.18 0.17 -25.89
N TRP A 664 9.42 0.30 -26.98
CA TRP A 664 8.20 1.11 -27.00
C TRP A 664 6.94 0.25 -26.88
N ALA A 665 6.11 0.54 -25.87
CA ALA A 665 4.78 0.00 -25.71
C ALA A 665 3.81 0.61 -26.73
N LEU A 666 3.46 -0.18 -27.74
CA LEU A 666 2.63 0.25 -28.87
C LEU A 666 1.24 -0.41 -28.78
N PRO A 667 0.13 0.35 -28.76
CA PRO A 667 -1.21 -0.20 -28.93
C PRO A 667 -1.40 -0.86 -30.31
N LEU A 668 -2.25 -1.88 -30.40
CA LEU A 668 -2.53 -2.58 -31.66
C LEU A 668 -3.18 -1.65 -32.72
N GLU A 669 -3.94 -0.66 -32.27
CA GLU A 669 -4.60 0.37 -33.08
C GLU A 669 -3.57 1.32 -33.71
N ALA A 670 -2.48 1.61 -33.00
CA ALA A 670 -1.41 2.49 -33.49
C ALA A 670 -0.60 1.88 -34.64
N LEU A 671 -0.76 0.59 -34.96
CA LEU A 671 -0.16 -0.02 -36.16
C LEU A 671 -0.69 0.55 -37.48
N ASP A 672 -1.86 1.19 -37.49
CA ASP A 672 -2.42 1.81 -38.70
C ASP A 672 -1.75 3.18 -39.01
N ASN A 673 -1.05 3.77 -38.04
CA ASN A 673 -0.22 4.98 -38.19
C ASN A 673 0.90 4.99 -37.12
N PRO A 674 1.96 4.18 -37.28
CA PRO A 674 3.01 4.03 -36.27
C PRO A 674 3.79 5.34 -36.08
N PRO A 675 4.19 5.69 -34.84
CA PRO A 675 4.99 6.89 -34.59
C PRO A 675 6.33 6.87 -35.32
N ALA A 676 6.68 7.96 -36.00
CA ALA A 676 7.92 8.04 -36.78
C ALA A 676 9.21 7.88 -35.93
N PHE A 677 9.14 8.07 -34.61
CA PHE A 677 10.25 7.89 -33.68
C PHE A 677 10.51 6.42 -33.26
N LEU A 678 9.75 5.44 -33.76
CA LEU A 678 10.02 4.01 -33.49
C LEU A 678 11.37 3.53 -34.06
N ASP A 679 12.01 4.30 -34.94
CA ASP A 679 13.41 4.12 -35.34
C ASP A 679 14.41 4.35 -34.20
N ALA A 680 14.05 5.09 -33.15
CA ALA A 680 14.94 5.46 -32.04
C ALA A 680 14.94 4.50 -30.82
N VAL A 681 14.02 3.53 -30.75
CA VAL A 681 13.97 2.50 -29.68
C VAL A 681 14.59 1.16 -30.13
N ASP A 682 14.95 0.27 -29.21
CA ASP A 682 15.56 -1.03 -29.56
C ASP A 682 14.53 -2.11 -29.92
N GLY A 683 13.28 -1.98 -29.51
CA GLY A 683 12.25 -3.00 -29.72
C GLY A 683 10.82 -2.51 -29.55
N ILE A 684 9.86 -3.33 -29.97
CA ILE A 684 8.42 -3.06 -29.83
C ILE A 684 7.80 -4.01 -28.83
N TYR A 685 7.14 -3.45 -27.82
CA TYR A 685 6.31 -4.16 -26.85
C TYR A 685 4.84 -3.97 -27.26
N LEU A 686 4.34 -4.84 -28.14
CA LEU A 686 3.03 -4.67 -28.78
C LEU A 686 1.91 -5.09 -27.82
N LEU A 687 1.09 -4.15 -27.37
CA LEU A 687 -0.10 -4.41 -26.56
C LEU A 687 -1.13 -5.15 -27.42
N TRP A 688 -1.40 -6.41 -27.09
CA TRP A 688 -2.13 -7.36 -27.92
C TRP A 688 -3.49 -7.72 -27.30
N THR A 689 -4.52 -7.01 -27.76
CA THR A 689 -5.93 -7.13 -27.36
C THR A 689 -6.92 -7.26 -28.55
N PRO A 690 -6.61 -7.98 -29.67
CA PRO A 690 -7.49 -7.97 -30.84
C PRO A 690 -8.87 -8.57 -30.59
N ARG A 691 -9.82 -8.18 -31.45
CA ARG A 691 -11.14 -8.78 -31.45
C ARG A 691 -11.11 -10.22 -32.00
N LEU A 692 -11.74 -11.13 -31.27
CA LEU A 692 -11.98 -12.52 -31.62
C LEU A 692 -13.45 -12.72 -32.04
N GLU A 693 -13.71 -13.71 -32.88
CA GLU A 693 -15.07 -14.03 -33.32
C GLU A 693 -15.75 -14.98 -32.33
N ALA A 694 -16.83 -14.54 -31.70
CA ALA A 694 -17.42 -15.16 -30.50
C ALA A 694 -17.89 -16.63 -30.63
N THR A 695 -18.09 -17.10 -31.86
CA THR A 695 -18.56 -18.45 -32.17
C THR A 695 -17.60 -19.19 -33.10
N ALA A 696 -16.36 -18.70 -33.23
CA ALA A 696 -15.33 -19.35 -34.01
C ALA A 696 -14.86 -20.64 -33.32
N ASP A 697 -14.64 -21.70 -34.10
CA ASP A 697 -13.90 -22.86 -33.62
C ASP A 697 -12.41 -22.52 -33.43
N ALA A 698 -11.67 -23.36 -32.71
CA ALA A 698 -10.25 -23.15 -32.43
C ALA A 698 -9.42 -22.90 -33.71
N LYS A 699 -9.79 -23.55 -34.82
CA LYS A 699 -9.15 -23.37 -36.12
C LYS A 699 -9.42 -21.99 -36.72
N THR A 700 -10.64 -21.48 -36.60
CA THR A 700 -11.03 -20.15 -37.09
C THR A 700 -10.41 -19.05 -36.22
N LEU A 701 -10.34 -19.24 -34.89
CA LEU A 701 -9.59 -18.36 -33.98
C LEU A 701 -8.11 -18.30 -34.38
N LEU A 702 -7.45 -19.45 -34.55
CA LEU A 702 -6.07 -19.53 -35.02
C LEU A 702 -5.86 -18.81 -36.37
N GLN A 703 -6.75 -19.02 -37.34
CA GLN A 703 -6.68 -18.37 -38.66
C GLN A 703 -6.87 -16.85 -38.59
N ASN A 704 -7.78 -16.36 -37.75
CA ASN A 704 -7.99 -14.93 -37.55
C ASN A 704 -6.80 -14.27 -36.84
N THR A 705 -6.28 -14.88 -35.78
CA THR A 705 -5.06 -14.43 -35.06
C THR A 705 -3.86 -14.39 -36.01
N ALA A 706 -3.61 -15.48 -36.75
CA ALA A 706 -2.56 -15.57 -37.78
C ALA A 706 -2.67 -14.43 -38.80
N LYS A 707 -3.87 -14.15 -39.29
CA LYS A 707 -4.15 -13.07 -40.25
C LYS A 707 -3.89 -11.68 -39.68
N ILE A 708 -4.12 -11.44 -38.39
CA ILE A 708 -3.80 -10.15 -37.75
C ILE A 708 -2.28 -9.99 -37.64
N LEU A 709 -1.56 -11.02 -37.16
CA LEU A 709 -0.09 -11.02 -37.09
C LEU A 709 0.52 -10.75 -38.47
N ASP A 710 0.10 -11.47 -39.51
CA ASP A 710 0.69 -11.38 -40.85
C ASP A 710 0.33 -10.09 -41.61
N LYS A 711 -0.81 -9.45 -41.31
CA LYS A 711 -1.28 -8.26 -42.05
C LYS A 711 -1.10 -6.93 -41.34
N LYS A 712 -1.10 -6.90 -40.00
CA LYS A 712 -0.91 -5.67 -39.21
C LYS A 712 0.47 -5.59 -38.57
N VAL A 713 0.96 -6.68 -37.98
CA VAL A 713 2.22 -6.66 -37.20
C VAL A 713 3.44 -6.88 -38.09
N LYS A 714 3.40 -7.88 -38.98
CA LYS A 714 4.53 -8.25 -39.84
C LYS A 714 5.06 -7.10 -40.71
N PRO A 715 4.24 -6.20 -41.31
CA PRO A 715 4.76 -5.05 -42.04
C PRO A 715 5.67 -4.15 -41.19
N LEU A 716 5.28 -3.87 -39.94
CA LEU A 716 6.12 -3.08 -39.02
C LEU A 716 7.41 -3.83 -38.64
N ALA A 717 7.35 -5.16 -38.48
CA ALA A 717 8.53 -5.99 -38.24
C ALA A 717 9.52 -5.93 -39.40
N GLU A 718 9.03 -6.01 -40.65
CA GLU A 718 9.84 -5.93 -41.87
C GLU A 718 10.35 -4.51 -42.18
N GLU A 719 9.67 -3.47 -41.68
CA GLU A 719 10.08 -2.07 -41.83
C GLU A 719 11.15 -1.65 -40.80
N LEU A 720 10.98 -2.02 -39.53
CA LEU A 720 11.86 -1.59 -38.44
C LEU A 720 13.09 -2.48 -38.23
N ASP A 721 13.04 -3.76 -38.63
CA ASP A 721 14.06 -4.78 -38.34
C ASP A 721 14.40 -4.88 -36.84
N LYS A 722 13.37 -4.90 -35.98
CA LYS A 722 13.47 -4.86 -34.52
C LYS A 722 12.69 -5.99 -33.84
N PRO A 723 13.13 -6.45 -32.66
CA PRO A 723 12.41 -7.45 -31.88
C PRO A 723 11.00 -6.98 -31.51
N ILE A 724 10.01 -7.85 -31.72
CA ILE A 724 8.61 -7.62 -31.33
C ILE A 724 8.21 -8.64 -30.27
N VAL A 725 7.87 -8.15 -29.08
CA VAL A 725 7.32 -8.93 -27.97
C VAL A 725 5.82 -8.63 -27.89
N LEU A 726 4.99 -9.67 -27.84
CA LEU A 726 3.53 -9.53 -27.71
C LEU A 726 3.12 -9.49 -26.24
N ALA A 727 2.52 -8.39 -25.80
CA ALA A 727 1.99 -8.21 -24.46
C ALA A 727 0.49 -8.51 -24.43
N VAL A 728 0.15 -9.73 -24.04
CA VAL A 728 -1.17 -10.34 -24.22
C VAL A 728 -2.07 -10.01 -23.05
N VAL A 729 -3.21 -9.40 -23.32
CA VAL A 729 -4.28 -9.21 -22.34
C VAL A 729 -5.57 -9.82 -22.89
N TYR A 730 -6.09 -10.83 -22.20
CA TYR A 730 -7.46 -11.33 -22.42
C TYR A 730 -8.13 -11.62 -21.07
N PRO A 731 -9.17 -10.86 -20.68
CA PRO A 731 -9.96 -11.16 -19.48
C PRO A 731 -10.72 -12.46 -19.63
N SER A 732 -10.77 -13.26 -18.56
CA SER A 732 -11.65 -14.42 -18.45
C SER A 732 -13.07 -13.99 -18.10
N ALA A 733 -13.68 -13.17 -18.97
CA ALA A 733 -14.98 -12.55 -18.76
C ALA A 733 -15.93 -12.85 -19.92
N SER A 734 -17.21 -13.05 -19.61
CA SER A 734 -18.26 -13.20 -20.63
C SER A 734 -18.30 -11.98 -21.55
N GLY A 735 -17.97 -12.16 -22.83
CA GLY A 735 -17.94 -11.10 -23.84
C GLY A 735 -16.54 -10.59 -24.20
N ALA A 736 -15.49 -10.97 -23.46
CA ALA A 736 -14.10 -10.55 -23.69
C ALA A 736 -13.61 -10.74 -25.13
N GLN A 737 -14.12 -11.76 -25.83
CA GLN A 737 -13.87 -11.99 -27.26
C GLN A 737 -14.14 -10.76 -28.15
N GLY A 738 -15.01 -9.83 -27.73
CA GLY A 738 -15.33 -8.61 -28.47
C GLY A 738 -14.20 -7.58 -28.57
N ALA A 739 -13.02 -7.85 -27.99
CA ALA A 739 -12.00 -6.87 -27.57
C ALA A 739 -12.48 -5.90 -26.48
N CYS A 740 -13.66 -6.15 -25.91
CA CYS A 740 -14.32 -5.27 -24.96
C CYS A 740 -15.39 -6.07 -24.19
N VAL A 741 -15.37 -5.97 -22.87
CA VAL A 741 -16.47 -6.45 -22.01
C VAL A 741 -17.50 -5.34 -21.89
N VAL A 742 -18.74 -5.61 -22.29
CA VAL A 742 -19.81 -4.60 -22.27
C VAL A 742 -20.68 -4.77 -21.03
N PHE A 743 -20.82 -3.70 -20.25
CA PHE A 743 -21.71 -3.62 -19.09
C PHE A 743 -22.59 -2.37 -19.21
N GLU A 744 -23.91 -2.51 -19.01
CA GLU A 744 -24.90 -1.42 -19.17
C GLU A 744 -24.76 -0.59 -20.47
N ASN A 745 -24.44 -1.27 -21.58
CA ASN A 745 -24.14 -0.70 -22.91
C ASN A 745 -22.83 0.11 -23.02
N THR A 746 -22.02 0.16 -21.97
CA THR A 746 -20.72 0.82 -21.95
C THR A 746 -19.60 -0.21 -22.14
N CYS A 747 -18.57 0.14 -22.91
CA CYS A 747 -17.36 -0.66 -22.99
C CYS A 747 -16.54 -0.47 -21.72
N LEU A 748 -16.28 -1.53 -20.96
CA LEU A 748 -15.49 -1.43 -19.74
C LEU A 748 -13.99 -1.30 -20.05
N PRO A 749 -13.28 -0.37 -19.39
CA PRO A 749 -11.82 -0.36 -19.42
C PRO A 749 -11.27 -1.57 -18.64
N GLN A 750 -10.01 -1.90 -18.89
CA GLN A 750 -9.36 -3.12 -18.40
C GLN A 750 -9.32 -3.17 -16.85
N GLU A 751 -9.10 -2.03 -16.23
CA GLU A 751 -9.03 -1.78 -14.79
C GLU A 751 -10.39 -2.01 -14.09
N ALA A 752 -11.51 -1.95 -14.83
CA ALA A 752 -12.83 -2.29 -14.31
C ALA A 752 -13.00 -3.80 -14.04
N LEU A 753 -12.11 -4.63 -14.60
CA LEU A 753 -12.09 -6.08 -14.44
C LEU A 753 -11.05 -6.55 -13.41
N TYR A 754 -10.32 -5.62 -12.77
CA TYR A 754 -9.34 -5.95 -11.74
C TYR A 754 -10.03 -6.48 -10.48
N PRO A 755 -9.43 -7.45 -9.74
CA PRO A 755 -10.12 -8.17 -8.67
C PRO A 755 -10.74 -7.27 -7.58
N THR A 756 -10.03 -6.18 -7.27
CA THR A 756 -10.35 -5.14 -6.29
C THR A 756 -11.49 -4.21 -6.72
N ASN A 757 -11.90 -4.23 -8.00
CA ASN A 757 -12.89 -3.30 -8.55
C ASN A 757 -14.34 -3.74 -8.26
N VAL A 758 -15.19 -2.79 -7.86
CA VAL A 758 -16.63 -3.02 -7.61
C VAL A 758 -17.40 -3.53 -8.83
N LEU A 759 -16.94 -3.21 -10.06
CA LEU A 759 -17.58 -3.68 -11.29
C LEU A 759 -17.22 -5.14 -11.60
N ALA A 760 -15.99 -5.58 -11.31
CA ALA A 760 -15.56 -6.96 -11.54
C ALA A 760 -16.47 -7.99 -10.85
N GLN A 761 -16.97 -7.66 -9.65
CA GLN A 761 -17.94 -8.46 -8.88
C GLN A 761 -19.29 -8.70 -9.61
N GLN A 762 -19.61 -7.90 -10.61
CA GLN A 762 -20.84 -7.98 -11.41
C GLN A 762 -20.61 -8.63 -12.79
N ILE A 763 -19.35 -8.86 -13.17
CA ILE A 763 -18.99 -9.47 -14.45
C ILE A 763 -18.87 -10.99 -14.30
N ARG A 764 -19.65 -11.73 -15.08
CA ARG A 764 -19.62 -13.19 -15.10
C ARG A 764 -18.27 -13.70 -15.66
N PRO A 765 -17.50 -14.49 -14.90
CA PRO A 765 -16.29 -15.12 -15.41
C PRO A 765 -16.57 -16.09 -16.56
N ASP A 766 -15.65 -16.17 -17.51
CA ASP A 766 -15.58 -17.13 -18.61
C ASP A 766 -14.11 -17.48 -18.88
N MET A 767 -13.62 -18.51 -18.19
CA MET A 767 -12.23 -18.99 -18.34
C MET A 767 -11.99 -19.72 -19.67
N HIS A 768 -13.04 -20.21 -20.34
CA HIS A 768 -12.90 -20.88 -21.64
C HIS A 768 -12.55 -19.89 -22.75
N VAL A 769 -13.16 -18.70 -22.74
CA VAL A 769 -12.82 -17.62 -23.69
C VAL A 769 -11.35 -17.19 -23.55
N GLN A 770 -10.86 -17.00 -22.32
CA GLN A 770 -9.45 -16.67 -22.07
C GLN A 770 -8.53 -17.79 -22.56
N ASN A 771 -8.78 -19.05 -22.19
CA ASN A 771 -7.92 -20.17 -22.60
C ASN A 771 -7.86 -20.33 -24.13
N ALA A 772 -9.01 -20.25 -24.81
CA ALA A 772 -9.06 -20.35 -26.28
C ALA A 772 -8.31 -19.21 -26.99
N ALA A 773 -8.30 -18.00 -26.40
CA ALA A 773 -7.51 -16.87 -26.91
C ALA A 773 -6.00 -17.13 -26.79
N TYR A 774 -5.55 -17.64 -25.64
CA TYR A 774 -4.14 -18.02 -25.43
C TYR A 774 -3.71 -19.19 -26.33
N GLU A 775 -4.51 -20.25 -26.46
CA GLU A 775 -4.22 -21.38 -27.36
C GLU A 775 -4.04 -20.91 -28.81
N ALA A 776 -5.01 -20.16 -29.35
CA ALA A 776 -4.98 -19.66 -30.72
C ALA A 776 -3.80 -18.70 -30.97
N LEU A 777 -3.41 -17.90 -29.97
CA LEU A 777 -2.26 -17.01 -30.06
C LEU A 777 -0.93 -17.75 -30.02
N LEU A 778 -0.73 -18.62 -29.03
CA LEU A 778 0.54 -19.32 -28.85
C LEU A 778 0.81 -20.23 -30.06
N GLU A 779 -0.20 -20.93 -30.58
CA GLU A 779 -0.05 -21.70 -31.82
C GLU A 779 0.25 -20.81 -33.04
N ALA A 780 -0.38 -19.62 -33.16
CA ALA A 780 -0.05 -18.67 -34.22
C ALA A 780 1.39 -18.16 -34.09
N VAL A 781 1.86 -17.87 -32.88
CA VAL A 781 3.24 -17.45 -32.61
C VAL A 781 4.22 -18.56 -32.98
N ASN A 782 3.94 -19.83 -32.64
CA ASN A 782 4.78 -21.00 -32.97
C ASN A 782 5.14 -21.11 -34.47
N ALA A 783 4.25 -20.67 -35.36
CA ALA A 783 4.49 -20.66 -36.81
C ALA A 783 5.35 -19.47 -37.30
N ARG A 784 5.68 -18.50 -36.44
CA ARG A 784 6.26 -17.19 -36.78
C ARG A 784 7.60 -16.98 -36.05
N PRO A 785 8.76 -17.23 -36.71
CA PRO A 785 10.06 -17.06 -36.09
C PRO A 785 10.46 -15.60 -35.89
N TRP A 786 9.83 -14.65 -36.59
CA TRP A 786 10.09 -13.21 -36.48
C TRP A 786 9.50 -12.56 -35.22
N ILE A 787 8.65 -13.27 -34.47
CA ILE A 787 8.15 -12.82 -33.16
C ILE A 787 9.20 -13.18 -32.12
N SER A 788 9.57 -12.21 -31.27
CA SER A 788 10.66 -12.31 -30.30
C SER A 788 10.21 -12.66 -28.88
N GLY A 789 8.90 -12.73 -28.63
CA GLY A 789 8.41 -13.13 -27.32
C GLY A 789 6.90 -13.01 -27.14
N VAL A 790 6.41 -13.63 -26.07
CA VAL A 790 5.03 -13.52 -25.59
C VAL A 790 5.06 -13.29 -24.08
N VAL A 791 4.34 -12.25 -23.65
CA VAL A 791 4.17 -11.88 -22.24
C VAL A 791 2.69 -11.99 -21.90
N SER A 792 2.33 -12.86 -20.95
CA SER A 792 0.99 -12.84 -20.33
C SER A 792 0.92 -11.63 -19.40
N ALA A 793 0.20 -10.59 -19.79
CA ALA A 793 0.09 -9.38 -18.98
C ALA A 793 -0.99 -9.47 -17.89
N ASP A 794 -0.98 -8.51 -16.98
CA ASP A 794 -1.94 -8.37 -15.87
C ASP A 794 -2.08 -9.61 -14.96
N PHE A 795 -0.97 -10.31 -14.74
CA PHE A 795 -0.87 -11.33 -13.69
C PHE A 795 -1.13 -10.68 -12.33
N TYR A 796 -2.07 -11.24 -11.57
CA TYR A 796 -2.36 -10.81 -10.21
C TYR A 796 -1.52 -11.66 -9.23
N PRO A 797 -0.45 -11.11 -8.66
CA PRO A 797 0.56 -11.93 -8.01
C PRO A 797 0.23 -12.50 -6.61
N PRO A 798 -0.57 -11.88 -5.70
CA PRO A 798 -0.54 -12.35 -4.32
C PRO A 798 -1.33 -13.65 -4.10
N ALA A 799 -2.39 -13.89 -4.86
CA ALA A 799 -3.28 -15.06 -4.69
C ALA A 799 -3.84 -15.57 -6.02
N GLN A 800 -4.17 -16.86 -6.08
CA GLN A 800 -4.83 -17.52 -7.22
C GLN A 800 -6.33 -17.19 -7.26
N LEU A 801 -6.84 -16.73 -8.41
CA LEU A 801 -8.22 -16.24 -8.58
C LEU A 801 -8.82 -16.63 -9.93
N GLN A 802 -10.03 -17.18 -9.93
CA GLN A 802 -10.83 -17.59 -11.09
C GLN A 802 -11.88 -16.54 -11.49
N GLY A 803 -11.67 -15.28 -11.10
CA GLY A 803 -12.53 -14.14 -11.42
C GLY A 803 -12.41 -13.64 -12.87
N PRO A 804 -13.08 -12.53 -13.23
CA PRO A 804 -13.17 -12.05 -14.62
C PRO A 804 -11.92 -11.31 -15.13
N SER A 805 -10.88 -11.16 -14.31
CA SER A 805 -9.67 -10.40 -14.62
C SER A 805 -8.83 -10.98 -15.77
N PRO A 806 -7.90 -10.21 -16.37
CA PRO A 806 -6.95 -10.73 -17.36
C PRO A 806 -5.86 -11.65 -16.81
N SER A 807 -5.60 -11.62 -15.50
CA SER A 807 -4.68 -12.56 -14.83
C SER A 807 -5.01 -13.99 -15.22
N VAL A 808 -3.97 -14.78 -15.52
CA VAL A 808 -4.10 -16.24 -15.73
C VAL A 808 -3.97 -17.02 -14.42
N HIS A 809 -3.59 -16.37 -13.32
CA HIS A 809 -3.19 -17.01 -12.07
C HIS A 809 -4.32 -17.82 -11.42
N GLY A 810 -4.21 -19.15 -11.39
CA GLY A 810 -5.22 -20.08 -10.92
C GLY A 810 -6.27 -20.51 -11.96
N LYS A 811 -6.07 -20.18 -13.25
CA LYS A 811 -7.03 -20.43 -14.35
C LYS A 811 -6.45 -21.41 -15.40
N PRO A 812 -7.29 -22.08 -16.23
CA PRO A 812 -6.83 -22.99 -17.28
C PRO A 812 -5.77 -22.40 -18.23
N ALA A 813 -5.83 -21.10 -18.53
CA ALA A 813 -4.84 -20.41 -19.37
C ALA A 813 -3.39 -20.48 -18.81
N GLN A 814 -3.21 -20.62 -17.49
CA GLN A 814 -1.90 -20.84 -16.86
C GLN A 814 -1.30 -22.20 -17.28
N ASN A 815 -2.11 -23.25 -17.36
CA ASN A 815 -1.67 -24.58 -17.81
C ASN A 815 -1.25 -24.53 -19.28
N THR A 816 -2.02 -23.84 -20.12
CA THR A 816 -1.71 -23.60 -21.53
C THR A 816 -0.40 -22.83 -21.72
N LEU A 817 -0.18 -21.75 -20.95
CA LEU A 817 1.07 -20.99 -20.97
C LEU A 817 2.26 -21.83 -20.52
N SER A 818 2.15 -22.51 -19.37
CA SER A 818 3.21 -23.37 -18.83
C SER A 818 3.63 -24.45 -19.82
N TRP A 819 2.65 -25.09 -20.48
CA TRP A 819 2.93 -26.07 -21.51
C TRP A 819 3.70 -25.48 -22.70
N TRP A 820 3.23 -24.38 -23.29
CA TRP A 820 3.87 -23.76 -24.45
C TRP A 820 5.27 -23.24 -24.13
N PHE A 821 5.47 -22.60 -22.98
CA PHE A 821 6.78 -22.13 -22.53
C PHE A 821 7.75 -23.29 -22.27
N ALA A 822 7.26 -24.44 -21.79
CA ALA A 822 8.06 -25.67 -21.70
C ALA A 822 8.47 -26.23 -23.08
N GLN A 823 7.58 -26.17 -24.09
CA GLN A 823 7.91 -26.65 -25.44
C GLN A 823 8.80 -25.70 -26.24
N TRP A 824 8.80 -24.41 -25.89
CA TRP A 824 9.64 -23.39 -26.51
C TRP A 824 10.99 -23.20 -25.83
N ALA A 825 11.20 -23.79 -24.64
CA ALA A 825 12.51 -23.80 -24.01
C ALA A 825 13.56 -24.45 -24.93
N PRO A 826 14.78 -23.87 -25.02
CA PRO A 826 15.87 -24.35 -25.89
C PRO A 826 16.46 -25.71 -25.49
#